data_AF-A0AA40KSH2-F1
#
_entry.id   AF-A0AA40KSH2-F1
#
_cell.length_a   1.000
_cell.length_b   1.000
_cell.length_c   1.000
_cell.angle_alpha   90.00
_cell.angle_beta   90.00
_cell.angle_gamma   90.00
#
_symmetry.space_group_name_H-M   'P 1'
#
loop_
_entity.id
_entity.type
_entity.pdbx_description
1 polymer ?
#
loop_
_entity_poly.entity_id
_entity_poly.type
_entity_poly.pdbx_seq_one_letter_code
_entity_poly.pdbx_strand_id
1 'polypeptide(L)'
;MATTSVNNVSVKKQCPYMEKCYRKNPIHFNEMSHPHLEKIVINQLEGEIQIPGELDFVCSDESLLRDQLKILQMLFRKERDKEASSIKVLSSRLNNVSSKVTREDKSTSKTLKDKVEKHKQIMAQRREEKLKVMDEEAEALFKTSNEKSDVDQNKVSKMNEELDNSNKKEKRDGNDFTTDERKQKRSKLSIHEKVEDCTQGTNKSSEHAESSSFSKGTSLIDSYESCNTAKSRKEVRDRAIRMMKKQGFQVSVVEPGNFSLKYALSAPYHLFFTRVEKSKETYNQPTSITFPEILDISLGEIDKSLHINFVVDVGWLCLQYLLAGQRTDMFILFGDRVDKEKLSLNITMVPIIMPTKFGCHHAKVMILKYKDNGIRVVVSTANLYSDDWENRTQGVWISPHLPPLPESANPGDGESPTGFKKDLERYLNKYRVPVLTEWISVVRRADFSSVNVFFLASVPGRHTDVEYDFWGHKKLGCILSKYAKLPPDAPQWTLVAQSSSIGSLGPNYESWLLKDITSSMSKENLIGLKSLPNFQFIYPSLENYKRSFDCRVGSSCLNYSLQLHSKQEWIVSYMCQWKATQTARDKAIPHIKSYTRISPDYKKIPWFVLTSANLSKAAWGMDGKSFYMMNYEAGVVFIPHFVIGSTTFPIKEEEDGVPVFPIPYDLPLTRYTSEDQPFVADFFSM
;
A
#
# COMPACT_ATOMS: atom_id res chain seq x y z
N MET A 1 -46.49 -33.55 24.60
CA MET A 1 -45.25 -33.10 25.28
C MET A 1 -44.08 -33.84 24.65
N ALA A 2 -43.24 -33.12 23.91
CA ALA A 2 -41.86 -33.50 23.59
C ALA A 2 -41.19 -32.22 23.07
N THR A 3 -40.42 -31.58 23.94
CA THR A 3 -39.64 -30.37 23.70
C THR A 3 -38.40 -30.70 22.88
N THR A 4 -38.27 -30.09 21.71
CA THR A 4 -37.06 -30.11 20.88
C THR A 4 -36.07 -29.05 21.38
N SER A 5 -34.90 -29.51 21.84
CA SER A 5 -33.77 -28.70 22.28
C SER A 5 -33.08 -28.04 21.10
N VAL A 6 -33.14 -26.71 21.04
CA VAL A 6 -32.21 -25.85 20.28
C VAL A 6 -31.22 -25.29 21.30
N ASN A 7 -29.92 -25.42 21.02
CA ASN A 7 -28.83 -24.48 21.35
C ASN A 7 -27.51 -25.21 21.55
N ASN A 8 -26.54 -24.94 20.69
CA ASN A 8 -25.14 -25.05 21.05
C ASN A 8 -24.40 -23.84 20.46
N VAL A 9 -24.64 -22.67 21.05
CA VAL A 9 -23.85 -21.44 20.89
C VAL A 9 -23.06 -21.28 22.18
N SER A 10 -21.76 -21.02 22.11
CA SER A 10 -20.97 -20.74 23.31
C SER A 10 -21.55 -19.52 24.02
N VAL A 11 -22.03 -19.70 25.25
CA VAL A 11 -22.67 -18.64 26.01
C VAL A 11 -21.59 -17.66 26.49
N LYS A 12 -21.48 -16.49 25.83
CA LYS A 12 -20.62 -15.38 26.27
C LYS A 12 -20.99 -14.97 27.69
N LYS A 13 -20.00 -14.69 28.54
CA LYS A 13 -20.27 -14.18 29.90
C LYS A 13 -20.79 -12.73 29.81
N GLN A 14 -21.78 -12.38 30.62
CA GLN A 14 -22.33 -11.03 30.61
C GLN A 14 -21.31 -10.02 31.16
N CYS A 15 -21.13 -8.88 30.48
CA CYS A 15 -20.21 -7.84 30.91
C CYS A 15 -20.60 -7.30 32.29
N PRO A 16 -19.67 -7.23 33.28
CA PRO A 16 -20.01 -6.75 34.63
C PRO A 16 -20.36 -5.25 34.67
N TYR A 17 -19.99 -4.50 33.63
CA TYR A 17 -20.25 -3.07 33.54
C TYR A 17 -21.53 -2.71 32.77
N MET A 18 -22.13 -3.66 32.02
CA MET A 18 -23.39 -3.48 31.30
C MET A 18 -23.56 -2.11 30.64
N GLU A 19 -24.59 -1.34 31.02
CA GLU A 19 -24.93 -0.02 30.45
C GLU A 19 -23.86 1.04 30.75
N LYS A 20 -22.94 0.77 31.70
CA LYS A 20 -21.79 1.62 32.06
C LYS A 20 -20.50 1.18 31.36
N CYS A 21 -20.56 0.21 30.46
CA CYS A 21 -19.38 -0.28 29.73
C CYS A 21 -18.89 0.78 28.73
N TYR A 22 -17.65 1.23 28.87
CA TYR A 22 -17.02 2.20 27.97
C TYR A 22 -16.07 1.58 26.92
N ARG A 23 -16.00 0.24 26.86
CA ARG A 23 -15.06 -0.47 25.98
C ARG A 23 -15.49 -0.33 24.51
N LYS A 24 -14.51 -0.10 23.63
CA LYS A 24 -14.65 -0.01 22.16
C LYS A 24 -13.80 -1.05 21.41
N ASN A 25 -13.36 -2.12 22.07
CA ASN A 25 -12.49 -3.14 21.47
C ASN A 25 -13.32 -4.36 21.03
N PRO A 26 -13.28 -4.80 19.76
CA PRO A 26 -13.97 -6.01 19.28
C PRO A 26 -13.66 -7.28 20.07
N ILE A 27 -12.46 -7.43 20.64
CA ILE A 27 -12.09 -8.60 21.48
C ILE A 27 -13.02 -8.69 22.69
N HIS A 28 -13.29 -7.56 23.35
CA HIS A 28 -14.20 -7.48 24.50
C HIS A 28 -15.63 -7.92 24.14
N PHE A 29 -16.15 -7.50 22.99
CA PHE A 29 -17.50 -7.89 22.52
C PHE A 29 -17.56 -9.32 21.94
N ASN A 30 -16.41 -9.94 21.68
CA ASN A 30 -16.32 -11.34 21.31
C ASN A 30 -16.31 -12.25 22.56
N GLU A 31 -15.74 -11.78 23.67
CA GLU A 31 -15.66 -12.52 24.93
C GLU A 31 -16.87 -12.28 25.85
N MET A 32 -17.47 -11.08 25.80
CA MET A 32 -18.47 -10.60 26.74
C MET A 32 -19.78 -10.17 26.06
N SER A 33 -20.92 -10.59 26.60
CA SER A 33 -22.26 -10.23 26.11
C SER A 33 -22.75 -8.89 26.69
N HIS A 34 -23.43 -8.12 25.84
CA HIS A 34 -24.11 -6.86 26.17
C HIS A 34 -25.56 -6.88 25.64
N PRO A 35 -26.50 -7.55 26.33
CA PRO A 35 -27.87 -7.76 25.83
C PRO A 35 -28.61 -6.47 25.42
N HIS A 36 -28.38 -5.37 26.15
CA HIS A 36 -28.98 -4.05 25.87
C HIS A 36 -28.53 -3.46 24.52
N LEU A 37 -27.30 -3.75 24.07
CA LEU A 37 -26.78 -3.34 22.76
C LEU A 37 -27.07 -4.37 21.68
N GLU A 38 -26.95 -5.66 21.99
CA GLU A 38 -27.19 -6.77 21.06
C GLU A 38 -28.63 -6.75 20.54
N LYS A 39 -29.62 -6.44 21.40
CA LYS A 39 -31.04 -6.29 21.04
C LYS A 39 -31.27 -5.22 19.96
N ILE A 40 -30.48 -4.15 19.95
CA ILE A 40 -30.60 -3.06 18.97
C ILE A 40 -30.06 -3.52 17.59
N VAL A 41 -28.99 -4.31 17.60
CA VAL A 41 -28.22 -4.66 16.40
C VAL A 41 -28.69 -5.94 15.71
N ILE A 42 -29.26 -6.89 16.45
CA ILE A 42 -29.54 -8.26 15.96
C ILE A 42 -30.40 -8.29 14.68
N ASN A 43 -31.28 -7.32 14.49
CA ASN A 43 -32.15 -7.19 13.31
C ASN A 43 -31.69 -6.11 12.30
N GLN A 44 -30.53 -5.49 12.53
CA GLN A 44 -29.98 -4.39 11.74
C GLN A 44 -28.59 -4.74 11.24
N LEU A 45 -28.42 -5.91 10.66
CA LEU A 45 -27.12 -6.41 10.20
C LEU A 45 -26.71 -5.86 8.82
N GLU A 46 -27.45 -4.99 8.16
CA GLU A 46 -27.07 -4.36 6.89
C GLU A 46 -27.36 -2.85 6.93
N GLY A 47 -26.55 -2.03 6.27
CA GLY A 47 -26.73 -0.58 6.25
C GLY A 47 -26.40 0.16 7.57
N GLU A 48 -26.88 1.41 7.69
CA GLU A 48 -26.72 2.25 8.88
C GLU A 48 -27.63 1.82 10.03
N ILE A 49 -27.11 1.81 11.26
CA ILE A 49 -27.84 1.42 12.47
C ILE A 49 -28.79 2.53 12.89
N GLN A 50 -30.08 2.24 12.95
CA GLN A 50 -31.12 3.10 13.50
C GLN A 50 -31.22 2.87 15.01
N ILE A 51 -30.93 3.91 15.79
CA ILE A 51 -31.06 3.88 17.25
C ILE A 51 -32.51 4.25 17.60
N PRO A 52 -33.22 3.44 18.40
CA PRO A 52 -34.57 3.77 18.86
C PRO A 52 -34.61 5.12 19.59
N GLY A 53 -35.68 5.90 19.37
CA GLY A 53 -35.85 7.22 20.00
C GLY A 53 -36.00 7.16 21.53
N GLU A 54 -36.44 6.03 22.06
CA GLU A 54 -36.44 5.72 23.50
C GLU A 54 -35.62 4.46 23.74
N LEU A 55 -34.59 4.57 24.59
CA LEU A 55 -33.73 3.45 24.98
C LEU A 55 -34.17 2.93 26.35
N ASP A 56 -34.16 1.60 26.51
CA ASP A 56 -34.45 0.93 27.78
C ASP A 56 -33.37 1.19 28.87
N PHE A 57 -32.35 2.01 28.58
CA PHE A 57 -31.23 2.33 29.46
C PHE A 57 -30.76 3.78 29.30
N VAL A 58 -30.11 4.31 30.34
CA VAL A 58 -29.54 5.67 30.35
C VAL A 58 -28.26 5.70 29.52
N CYS A 59 -28.26 6.46 28.42
CA CYS A 59 -27.09 6.70 27.58
C CYS A 59 -26.63 8.15 27.71
N SER A 60 -25.47 8.38 28.33
CA SER A 60 -24.89 9.73 28.49
C SER A 60 -23.99 10.17 27.33
N ASP A 61 -23.59 9.24 26.45
CA ASP A 61 -22.69 9.50 25.32
C ASP A 61 -23.17 8.76 24.06
N GLU A 62 -23.85 9.49 23.18
CA GLU A 62 -24.39 8.95 21.92
C GLU A 62 -23.28 8.50 20.95
N SER A 63 -22.10 9.12 21.00
CA SER A 63 -20.97 8.74 20.15
C SER A 63 -20.39 7.39 20.57
N LEU A 64 -20.23 7.16 21.88
CA LEU A 64 -19.81 5.88 22.43
C LEU A 64 -20.79 4.77 22.07
N LEU A 65 -22.10 5.02 22.21
CA LEU A 65 -23.14 4.07 21.86
C LEU A 65 -23.05 3.67 20.37
N ARG A 66 -22.91 4.64 19.47
CA ARG A 66 -22.77 4.39 18.02
C ARG A 66 -21.55 3.54 17.69
N ASP A 67 -20.42 3.79 18.33
CA ASP A 67 -19.19 3.01 18.13
C ASP A 67 -19.37 1.55 18.58
N GLN A 68 -19.98 1.33 19.75
CA GLN A 68 -20.23 -0.01 20.29
C GLN A 68 -21.23 -0.81 19.44
N LEU A 69 -22.30 -0.17 18.96
CA LEU A 69 -23.28 -0.79 18.07
C LEU A 69 -22.67 -1.19 16.72
N LYS A 70 -21.79 -0.35 16.14
CA LYS A 70 -21.06 -0.69 14.90
C LYS A 70 -20.14 -1.90 15.08
N ILE A 71 -19.45 -2.00 16.21
CA ILE A 71 -18.60 -3.14 16.54
C ILE A 71 -19.44 -4.43 16.62
N LEU A 72 -20.57 -4.40 17.33
CA LEU A 72 -21.47 -5.55 17.43
C LEU A 72 -22.08 -5.93 16.07
N GLN A 73 -22.47 -4.95 15.25
CA GLN A 73 -23.05 -5.19 13.92
C GLN A 73 -22.07 -5.94 13.02
N MET A 74 -20.80 -5.55 13.06
CA MET A 74 -19.72 -6.23 12.35
C MET A 74 -19.50 -7.66 12.87
N LEU A 75 -19.48 -7.86 14.19
CA LEU A 75 -19.27 -9.18 14.78
C LEU A 75 -20.39 -10.16 14.41
N PHE A 76 -21.65 -9.73 14.48
CA PHE A 76 -22.80 -10.54 14.09
C PHE A 76 -22.85 -10.82 12.58
N ARG A 77 -22.42 -9.89 11.71
CA ARG A 77 -22.21 -10.18 10.28
C ARG A 77 -21.17 -11.28 10.08
N LYS A 78 -20.04 -11.20 10.79
CA LYS A 78 -18.95 -12.19 10.72
C LYS A 78 -19.40 -13.57 11.21
N GLU A 79 -20.20 -13.64 12.28
CA GLU A 79 -20.79 -14.89 12.78
C GLU A 79 -21.79 -15.49 11.76
N ARG A 80 -22.68 -14.67 11.20
CA ARG A 80 -23.63 -15.08 10.14
C ARG A 80 -22.93 -15.61 8.89
N ASP A 81 -21.86 -14.96 8.46
CA ASP A 81 -21.10 -15.37 7.26
C ASP A 81 -20.29 -16.67 7.53
N LYS A 82 -19.85 -16.89 8.77
CA LYS A 82 -19.25 -18.16 9.22
C LYS A 82 -20.28 -19.31 9.25
N GLU A 83 -21.51 -19.04 9.68
CA GLU A 83 -22.58 -20.05 9.64
C GLU A 83 -23.02 -20.35 8.20
N ALA A 84 -23.16 -19.33 7.35
CA ALA A 84 -23.52 -19.50 5.94
C ALA A 84 -22.44 -20.28 5.15
N SER A 85 -21.16 -20.07 5.46
CA SER A 85 -20.06 -20.85 4.88
C SER A 85 -20.02 -22.28 5.43
N SER A 86 -20.30 -22.49 6.72
CA SER A 86 -20.42 -23.83 7.32
C SER A 86 -21.59 -24.63 6.73
N ILE A 87 -22.74 -24.00 6.48
CA ILE A 87 -23.91 -24.61 5.82
C ILE A 87 -23.60 -24.93 4.33
N LYS A 88 -22.81 -24.09 3.65
CA LYS A 88 -22.29 -24.38 2.29
C LYS A 88 -21.33 -25.57 2.27
N VAL A 89 -20.52 -25.75 3.32
CA VAL A 89 -19.59 -26.89 3.46
C VAL A 89 -20.32 -28.18 3.86
N LEU A 90 -21.38 -28.10 4.67
CA LEU A 90 -22.25 -29.23 4.98
C LEU A 90 -23.08 -29.68 3.78
N SER A 91 -23.59 -28.75 2.97
CA SER A 91 -24.31 -29.08 1.73
C SER A 91 -23.41 -29.64 0.63
N SER A 92 -22.14 -29.23 0.56
CA SER A 92 -21.15 -29.86 -0.34
C SER A 92 -20.69 -31.24 0.14
N ARG A 93 -20.65 -31.50 1.45
CA ARG A 93 -20.41 -32.84 2.01
C ARG A 93 -21.59 -33.80 1.81
N LEU A 94 -22.83 -33.32 1.90
CA LEU A 94 -24.02 -34.15 1.61
C LEU A 94 -24.11 -34.55 0.13
N ASN A 95 -23.62 -33.70 -0.78
CA ASN A 95 -23.53 -34.03 -2.21
C ASN A 95 -22.44 -35.06 -2.53
N ASN A 96 -21.47 -35.29 -1.64
CA ASN A 96 -20.36 -36.22 -1.85
C ASN A 96 -20.58 -37.62 -1.23
N VAL A 97 -21.70 -37.86 -0.52
CA VAL A 97 -21.99 -39.17 0.09
C VAL A 97 -22.99 -40.01 -0.73
N SER A 98 -23.65 -39.45 -1.74
CA SER A 98 -24.59 -40.21 -2.58
C SER A 98 -23.93 -40.89 -3.79
N SER A 99 -22.99 -41.79 -3.53
CA SER A 99 -22.53 -42.78 -4.53
C SER A 99 -22.10 -44.10 -3.90
N LYS A 100 -23.00 -44.73 -3.12
CA LYS A 100 -23.17 -46.19 -3.05
C LYS A 100 -24.31 -46.57 -2.10
N VAL A 101 -24.99 -47.66 -2.46
CA VAL A 101 -26.05 -48.41 -1.76
C VAL A 101 -27.50 -48.11 -2.20
N THR A 102 -28.19 -49.21 -2.44
CA THR A 102 -29.42 -49.52 -3.17
C THR A 102 -30.72 -49.34 -2.39
N ARG A 103 -31.79 -49.02 -3.14
CA ARG A 103 -33.25 -49.35 -3.04
C ARG A 103 -34.02 -49.19 -1.70
N GLU A 104 -35.23 -48.64 -1.88
CA GLU A 104 -36.37 -48.45 -0.94
C GLU A 104 -36.19 -47.23 0.00
N ASP A 105 -36.99 -46.16 0.00
CA ASP A 105 -38.43 -45.96 -0.21
C ASP A 105 -38.74 -44.67 -1.02
N LYS A 106 -39.62 -44.76 -2.02
CA LYS A 106 -40.15 -43.63 -2.80
C LYS A 106 -41.57 -43.32 -2.36
N SER A 107 -41.79 -42.18 -1.68
CA SER A 107 -43.13 -41.57 -1.63
C SER A 107 -43.13 -40.06 -1.34
N THR A 108 -42.21 -39.54 -0.51
CA THR A 108 -42.30 -38.13 -0.03
C THR A 108 -41.35 -37.12 -0.70
N SER A 109 -40.40 -37.55 -1.54
CA SER A 109 -39.42 -36.64 -2.17
C SER A 109 -39.88 -35.96 -3.47
N LYS A 110 -40.99 -36.41 -4.09
CA LYS A 110 -41.41 -35.88 -5.40
C LYS A 110 -42.06 -34.50 -5.27
N THR A 111 -42.83 -34.29 -4.21
CA THR A 111 -43.62 -33.07 -3.96
C THR A 111 -42.79 -31.82 -3.64
N LEU A 112 -41.58 -31.97 -3.10
CA LEU A 112 -40.66 -30.86 -2.79
C LEU A 112 -39.81 -30.45 -4.00
N LYS A 113 -39.36 -31.43 -4.81
CA LYS A 113 -38.62 -31.14 -6.05
C LYS A 113 -39.51 -30.43 -7.08
N ASP A 114 -40.77 -30.84 -7.20
CA ASP A 114 -41.73 -30.20 -8.09
C ASP A 114 -42.07 -28.77 -7.63
N LYS A 115 -42.11 -28.49 -6.32
CA LYS A 115 -42.29 -27.13 -5.78
C LYS A 115 -41.06 -26.25 -6.00
N VAL A 116 -39.85 -26.78 -5.84
CA VAL A 116 -38.60 -26.03 -6.07
C VAL A 116 -38.42 -25.72 -7.55
N GLU A 117 -38.71 -26.66 -8.45
CA GLU A 117 -38.61 -26.43 -9.89
C GLU A 117 -39.67 -25.44 -10.38
N LYS A 118 -40.91 -25.52 -9.84
CA LYS A 118 -41.95 -24.53 -10.10
C LYS A 118 -41.56 -23.14 -9.60
N HIS A 119 -40.91 -23.03 -8.44
CA HIS A 119 -40.42 -21.75 -7.93
C HIS A 119 -39.25 -21.20 -8.75
N LYS A 120 -38.39 -22.07 -9.29
CA LYS A 120 -37.28 -21.71 -10.17
C LYS A 120 -37.77 -21.21 -11.54
N GLN A 121 -38.81 -21.84 -12.09
CA GLN A 121 -39.48 -21.40 -13.32
C GLN A 121 -40.22 -20.06 -13.14
N ILE A 122 -40.92 -19.87 -12.02
CA ILE A 122 -41.58 -18.59 -11.70
C ILE A 122 -40.56 -17.45 -11.55
N MET A 123 -39.41 -17.71 -10.93
CA MET A 123 -38.34 -16.71 -10.78
C MET A 123 -37.63 -16.42 -12.11
N ALA A 124 -37.53 -17.40 -13.01
CA ALA A 124 -37.00 -17.19 -14.36
C ALA A 124 -37.97 -16.35 -15.21
N GLN A 125 -39.27 -16.65 -15.18
CA GLN A 125 -40.29 -15.84 -15.86
C GLN A 125 -40.34 -14.41 -15.34
N ARG A 126 -40.30 -14.20 -14.01
CA ARG A 126 -40.22 -12.85 -13.43
C ARG A 126 -38.96 -12.10 -13.85
N ARG A 127 -37.86 -12.81 -14.07
CA ARG A 127 -36.60 -12.21 -14.54
C ARG A 127 -36.67 -11.81 -16.02
N GLU A 128 -37.30 -12.63 -16.86
CA GLU A 128 -37.54 -12.31 -18.28
C GLU A 128 -38.57 -11.17 -18.44
N GLU A 129 -39.64 -11.16 -17.65
CA GLU A 129 -40.60 -10.05 -17.64
C GLU A 129 -39.92 -8.75 -17.18
N LYS A 130 -39.05 -8.81 -16.17
CA LYS A 130 -38.30 -7.64 -15.71
C LYS A 130 -37.26 -7.17 -16.74
N LEU A 131 -36.66 -8.09 -17.50
CA LEU A 131 -35.79 -7.75 -18.62
C LEU A 131 -36.56 -7.07 -19.74
N LYS A 132 -37.75 -7.58 -20.11
CA LYS A 132 -38.62 -6.94 -21.10
C LYS A 132 -39.06 -5.55 -20.69
N VAL A 133 -39.43 -5.34 -19.43
CA VAL A 133 -39.77 -4.00 -18.91
C VAL A 133 -38.56 -3.06 -18.97
N MET A 134 -37.36 -3.56 -18.66
CA MET A 134 -36.13 -2.75 -18.76
C MET A 134 -35.74 -2.45 -20.22
N ASP A 135 -35.99 -3.37 -21.16
CA ASP A 135 -35.75 -3.15 -22.58
C ASP A 135 -36.79 -2.18 -23.18
N GLU A 136 -38.05 -2.26 -22.76
CA GLU A 136 -39.11 -1.30 -23.12
C GLU A 136 -38.84 0.10 -22.52
N GLU A 137 -38.34 0.18 -21.28
CA GLU A 137 -37.88 1.43 -20.66
C GLU A 137 -36.64 1.99 -21.38
N ALA A 138 -35.72 1.14 -21.82
CA ALA A 138 -34.54 1.54 -22.59
C ALA A 138 -34.91 2.04 -24.00
N GLU A 139 -35.86 1.40 -24.69
CA GLU A 139 -36.39 1.87 -25.98
C GLU A 139 -37.20 3.16 -25.83
N ALA A 140 -37.95 3.32 -24.74
CA ALA A 140 -38.65 4.57 -24.43
C ALA A 140 -37.66 5.71 -24.17
N LEU A 141 -36.59 5.45 -23.41
CA LEU A 141 -35.49 6.40 -23.18
C LEU A 141 -34.78 6.76 -24.49
N PHE A 142 -34.53 5.77 -25.36
CA PHE A 142 -33.90 5.97 -26.66
C PHE A 142 -34.77 6.79 -27.63
N LYS A 143 -36.09 6.59 -27.63
CA LYS A 143 -37.05 7.42 -28.39
C LYS A 143 -37.12 8.85 -27.85
N THR A 144 -37.12 9.05 -26.52
CA THR A 144 -37.08 10.40 -25.92
C THR A 144 -35.76 11.14 -26.14
N SER A 145 -34.65 10.44 -26.39
CA SER A 145 -33.37 11.06 -26.77
C SER A 145 -33.30 11.45 -28.25
N ASN A 146 -33.98 10.73 -29.14
CA ASN A 146 -34.05 11.08 -30.57
C ASN A 146 -35.03 12.24 -30.86
N GLU A 147 -36.07 12.42 -30.04
CA GLU A 147 -36.96 13.59 -30.16
C GLU A 147 -36.35 14.90 -29.62
N LYS A 148 -35.19 14.83 -28.92
CA LYS A 148 -34.42 16.01 -28.49
C LYS A 148 -33.20 16.31 -29.38
N SER A 149 -32.86 15.45 -30.34
CA SER A 149 -31.79 15.68 -31.32
C SER A 149 -32.27 16.32 -32.62
N ASP A 150 -33.59 16.40 -32.86
CA ASP A 150 -34.17 16.99 -34.09
C ASP A 150 -34.40 18.51 -34.03
N VAL A 151 -33.99 19.19 -32.95
CA VAL A 151 -34.11 20.67 -32.85
C VAL A 151 -32.77 21.40 -33.05
N ASP A 152 -31.62 20.71 -33.00
CA ASP A 152 -30.28 21.34 -33.16
C ASP A 152 -29.53 20.95 -34.46
N GLN A 153 -30.09 20.10 -35.32
CA GLN A 153 -29.50 19.80 -36.64
C GLN A 153 -29.80 20.85 -37.74
N ASN A 154 -30.62 21.87 -37.45
CA ASN A 154 -30.93 22.96 -38.39
C ASN A 154 -30.05 24.22 -38.22
N LYS A 155 -28.97 24.17 -37.44
CA LYS A 155 -28.02 25.30 -37.29
C LYS A 155 -26.56 25.01 -37.66
N VAL A 156 -26.23 23.79 -38.07
CA VAL A 156 -24.86 23.40 -38.49
C VAL A 156 -24.74 23.16 -40.00
N SER A 157 -25.85 23.24 -40.74
CA SER A 157 -25.92 23.10 -42.20
C SER A 157 -25.82 24.42 -42.98
N LYS A 158 -25.29 25.50 -42.37
CA LYS A 158 -25.15 26.81 -43.04
C LYS A 158 -23.77 27.49 -42.95
N MET A 159 -22.71 26.73 -42.64
CA MET A 159 -21.33 27.27 -42.64
C MET A 159 -20.28 26.33 -43.25
N ASN A 160 -20.67 25.25 -43.94
CA ASN A 160 -19.75 24.32 -44.61
C ASN A 160 -19.93 24.28 -46.15
N GLU A 161 -20.57 25.29 -46.75
CA GLU A 161 -20.69 25.42 -48.23
C GLU A 161 -19.85 26.56 -48.83
N GLU A 162 -18.94 27.20 -48.09
CA GLU A 162 -18.15 28.35 -48.61
C GLU A 162 -16.62 28.27 -48.49
N LEU A 163 -16.00 27.08 -48.38
CA LEU A 163 -14.52 27.00 -48.34
C LEU A 163 -13.86 25.92 -49.21
N ASP A 164 -14.59 25.27 -50.11
CA ASP A 164 -14.02 24.33 -51.10
C ASP A 164 -13.89 24.90 -52.52
N ASN A 165 -13.88 26.23 -52.65
CA ASN A 165 -13.66 26.91 -53.93
C ASN A 165 -12.46 27.85 -53.85
N SER A 166 -11.24 27.29 -53.79
CA SER A 166 -9.99 27.93 -54.25
C SER A 166 -8.79 26.99 -54.06
N ASN A 167 -8.60 26.04 -54.97
CA ASN A 167 -7.30 25.41 -55.16
C ASN A 167 -7.04 25.27 -56.66
N LYS A 168 -6.18 26.14 -57.23
CA LYS A 168 -5.19 25.81 -58.28
C LYS A 168 -4.43 27.04 -58.79
N LYS A 169 -3.12 26.83 -58.97
CA LYS A 169 -2.04 27.60 -59.64
C LYS A 169 -1.07 28.24 -58.63
N GLU A 170 0.25 28.09 -58.73
CA GLU A 170 1.12 27.69 -59.84
C GLU A 170 2.48 27.17 -59.32
N LYS A 171 3.11 26.29 -60.09
CA LYS A 171 4.51 25.80 -60.01
C LYS A 171 5.49 26.99 -60.28
N ARG A 172 6.79 27.00 -59.97
CA ARG A 172 7.93 26.14 -60.39
C ARG A 172 9.22 26.91 -60.01
N ASP A 173 10.28 26.27 -59.47
CA ASP A 173 11.64 26.10 -60.05
C ASP A 173 12.60 25.95 -58.84
N GLY A 174 13.74 25.25 -58.78
CA GLY A 174 14.55 24.49 -59.73
C GLY A 174 16.03 24.57 -59.30
N ASN A 175 16.75 23.43 -59.32
CA ASN A 175 18.22 23.20 -59.27
C ASN A 175 18.97 23.28 -57.91
N ASP A 176 20.12 22.62 -57.67
CA ASP A 176 20.80 21.39 -58.12
C ASP A 176 22.12 21.28 -57.29
N PHE A 177 22.76 20.10 -57.29
CA PHE A 177 24.16 19.79 -56.95
C PHE A 177 24.63 19.49 -55.51
N THR A 178 25.72 18.70 -55.51
CA THR A 178 26.11 17.58 -54.66
C THR A 178 27.25 17.90 -53.68
N THR A 179 27.41 17.08 -52.62
CA THR A 179 28.62 16.31 -52.20
C THR A 179 28.76 16.14 -50.68
N ASP A 180 28.85 14.86 -50.30
CA ASP A 180 29.74 14.18 -49.35
C ASP A 180 30.03 14.62 -47.89
N GLU A 181 30.22 13.55 -47.11
CA GLU A 181 30.93 13.36 -45.84
C GLU A 181 30.28 13.64 -44.46
N ARG A 182 29.92 12.50 -43.85
CA ARG A 182 29.88 12.16 -42.42
C ARG A 182 30.65 13.08 -41.45
N LYS A 183 29.94 13.59 -40.44
CA LYS A 183 30.37 13.51 -39.02
C LYS A 183 29.23 13.82 -38.04
N GLN A 184 29.25 13.05 -36.95
CA GLN A 184 28.49 13.14 -35.70
C GLN A 184 28.03 14.55 -35.27
N LYS A 185 26.78 14.68 -34.79
CA LYS A 185 26.49 15.13 -33.40
C LYS A 185 25.00 15.21 -33.07
N ARG A 186 24.74 14.82 -31.81
CA ARG A 186 23.58 15.16 -30.98
C ARG A 186 23.46 16.68 -30.78
N SER A 187 22.23 17.19 -30.76
CA SER A 187 21.80 18.50 -30.23
C SER A 187 20.48 18.25 -29.48
N LYS A 188 20.15 18.69 -28.25
CA LYS A 188 20.37 19.94 -27.50
C LYS A 188 20.07 21.20 -28.30
N LEU A 189 18.83 21.69 -28.17
CA LEU A 189 18.53 23.11 -28.33
C LEU A 189 17.62 23.60 -27.20
N SER A 190 18.20 24.45 -26.37
CA SER A 190 17.55 25.52 -25.62
C SER A 190 17.30 26.70 -26.56
N ILE A 191 16.13 27.33 -26.49
CA ILE A 191 15.89 28.63 -27.13
C ILE A 191 15.84 29.69 -26.03
N HIS A 192 16.69 30.69 -26.19
CA HIS A 192 16.76 31.92 -25.42
C HIS A 192 16.43 33.02 -26.42
N GLU A 193 15.41 33.83 -26.18
CA GLU A 193 15.32 35.16 -26.80
C GLU A 193 15.02 36.22 -25.75
N LYS A 194 15.62 37.37 -26.03
CA LYS A 194 16.01 38.45 -25.11
C LYS A 194 14.89 39.46 -24.90
N VAL A 195 14.91 40.03 -23.70
CA VAL A 195 14.24 41.27 -23.32
C VAL A 195 15.11 42.45 -23.73
N GLU A 196 14.51 43.50 -24.28
CA GLU A 196 14.98 44.88 -24.12
C GLU A 196 13.78 45.84 -24.10
N ASP A 197 13.92 46.86 -23.26
CA ASP A 197 12.90 47.67 -22.60
C ASP A 197 12.90 49.08 -23.21
N CYS A 198 11.75 49.75 -23.36
CA CYS A 198 11.69 51.21 -23.23
C CYS A 198 10.26 51.77 -23.11
N THR A 199 10.09 52.60 -22.07
CA THR A 199 8.98 53.44 -21.64
C THR A 199 8.60 54.59 -22.60
N GLN A 200 7.30 54.92 -22.70
CA GLN A 200 6.69 56.23 -22.31
C GLN A 200 5.29 56.45 -22.95
N GLY A 201 4.35 56.98 -22.15
CA GLY A 201 3.53 58.13 -22.60
C GLY A 201 2.03 57.97 -22.98
N THR A 202 1.16 58.06 -21.97
CA THR A 202 -0.08 58.88 -21.89
C THR A 202 -1.37 58.60 -22.72
N ASN A 203 -2.47 58.56 -21.93
CA ASN A 203 -3.82 59.15 -22.10
C ASN A 203 -5.03 58.34 -22.65
N LYS A 204 -5.87 57.92 -21.68
CA LYS A 204 -7.35 58.00 -21.54
C LYS A 204 -8.25 57.92 -22.80
N SER A 205 -9.19 56.96 -22.79
CA SER A 205 -10.64 57.21 -22.56
C SER A 205 -11.46 55.91 -22.44
N SER A 206 -12.42 55.97 -21.50
CA SER A 206 -13.66 55.19 -21.25
C SER A 206 -14.07 54.10 -22.26
N GLU A 207 -14.63 52.94 -21.85
CA GLU A 207 -15.97 52.81 -21.25
C GLU A 207 -16.18 51.47 -20.50
N HIS A 208 -17.20 51.48 -19.64
CA HIS A 208 -17.58 50.48 -18.65
C HIS A 208 -17.92 49.07 -19.19
N ALA A 209 -17.36 48.04 -18.56
CA ALA A 209 -18.03 46.77 -18.31
C ALA A 209 -17.43 46.11 -17.06
N GLU A 210 -18.29 45.70 -16.14
CA GLU A 210 -17.96 45.16 -14.81
C GLU A 210 -16.98 43.98 -14.89
N SER A 211 -15.71 44.23 -14.56
CA SER A 211 -14.76 43.16 -14.26
C SER A 211 -14.82 42.87 -12.76
N SER A 212 -15.34 41.71 -12.40
CA SER A 212 -15.11 41.14 -11.07
C SER A 212 -13.61 41.08 -10.82
N SER A 213 -13.15 41.84 -9.83
CA SER A 213 -11.77 41.87 -9.38
C SER A 213 -11.29 40.46 -9.03
N PHE A 214 -10.57 39.80 -9.93
CA PHE A 214 -9.67 38.72 -9.52
C PHE A 214 -8.50 39.39 -8.80
N SER A 215 -8.69 39.63 -7.49
CA SER A 215 -7.56 39.73 -6.57
C SER A 215 -6.67 38.52 -6.84
N LYS A 216 -5.36 38.73 -7.03
CA LYS A 216 -4.36 37.64 -7.01
C LYS A 216 -4.55 36.84 -5.73
N GLY A 217 -5.36 35.80 -5.79
CA GLY A 217 -5.74 35.01 -4.63
C GLY A 217 -4.54 34.24 -4.13
N THR A 218 -4.33 34.25 -2.82
CA THR A 218 -3.48 33.29 -2.13
C THR A 218 -3.83 31.88 -2.63
N SER A 219 -2.83 31.07 -2.94
CA SER A 219 -3.10 29.71 -3.43
C SER A 219 -3.84 28.92 -2.36
N LEU A 220 -4.52 27.85 -2.77
CA LEU A 220 -5.28 27.02 -1.82
C LEU A 220 -4.35 26.37 -0.78
N ILE A 221 -3.11 26.07 -1.16
CA ILE A 221 -2.10 25.56 -0.23
C ILE A 221 -1.61 26.65 0.73
N ASP A 222 -1.38 27.88 0.28
CA ASP A 222 -1.03 29.00 1.19
C ASP A 222 -2.15 29.26 2.22
N SER A 223 -3.40 29.18 1.76
CA SER A 223 -4.58 29.29 2.62
C SER A 223 -4.65 28.14 3.63
N TYR A 224 -4.24 26.94 3.23
CA TYR A 224 -4.18 25.78 4.11
C TYR A 224 -3.06 25.91 5.14
N GLU A 225 -1.89 26.39 4.74
CA GLU A 225 -0.72 26.55 5.61
C GLU A 225 -0.92 27.65 6.66
N SER A 226 -1.68 28.69 6.33
CA SER A 226 -2.07 29.72 7.31
C SER A 226 -3.10 29.22 8.35
N CYS A 227 -3.64 28.01 8.20
CA CYS A 227 -4.61 27.46 9.15
C CYS A 227 -3.96 26.95 10.44
N ASN A 228 -4.23 27.68 11.52
CA ASN A 228 -3.80 27.37 12.89
C ASN A 228 -4.72 26.41 13.66
N THR A 229 -5.94 26.13 13.16
CA THR A 229 -6.89 25.23 13.83
C THR A 229 -7.29 24.03 12.95
N ALA A 230 -7.67 22.92 13.58
CA ALA A 230 -8.20 21.75 12.85
C ALA A 230 -9.50 22.09 12.09
N LYS A 231 -10.34 22.96 12.65
CA LYS A 231 -11.58 23.42 12.02
C LYS A 231 -11.30 24.19 10.73
N SER A 232 -10.39 25.16 10.76
CA SER A 232 -10.05 25.94 9.56
C SER A 232 -9.36 25.09 8.49
N ARG A 233 -8.50 24.13 8.87
CA ARG A 233 -7.94 23.14 7.94
C ARG A 233 -9.01 22.31 7.26
N LYS A 234 -10.02 21.85 8.01
CA LYS A 234 -11.16 21.10 7.47
C LYS A 234 -11.94 21.92 6.44
N GLU A 235 -12.20 23.20 6.70
CA GLU A 235 -12.92 24.08 5.77
C GLU A 235 -12.16 24.27 4.45
N VAL A 236 -10.84 24.47 4.51
CA VAL A 236 -9.99 24.59 3.30
C VAL A 236 -9.90 23.25 2.56
N ARG A 237 -9.78 22.13 3.27
CA ARG A 237 -9.83 20.77 2.70
C ARG A 237 -11.13 20.53 1.93
N ASP A 238 -12.28 20.81 2.54
CA ASP A 238 -13.59 20.60 1.91
C ASP A 238 -13.79 21.51 0.69
N ARG A 239 -13.19 22.70 0.70
CA ARG A 239 -13.12 23.59 -0.48
C ARG A 239 -12.25 22.96 -1.58
N ALA A 240 -11.07 22.45 -1.24
CA ALA A 240 -10.16 21.81 -2.18
C ALA A 240 -10.81 20.61 -2.87
N ILE A 241 -11.45 19.72 -2.09
CA ILE A 241 -12.13 18.53 -2.60
C ILE A 241 -13.26 18.93 -3.56
N ARG A 242 -14.06 19.95 -3.22
CA ARG A 242 -15.11 20.46 -4.11
C ARG A 242 -14.54 21.01 -5.42
N MET A 243 -13.42 21.74 -5.37
CA MET A 243 -12.76 22.27 -6.55
C MET A 243 -12.21 21.16 -7.46
N MET A 244 -11.50 20.18 -6.88
CA MET A 244 -10.97 19.03 -7.62
C MET A 244 -12.09 18.23 -8.29
N LYS A 245 -13.19 17.94 -7.58
CA LYS A 245 -14.36 17.26 -8.15
C LYS A 245 -14.99 18.05 -9.30
N LYS A 246 -15.09 19.39 -9.17
CA LYS A 246 -15.66 20.26 -10.21
C LYS A 246 -14.78 20.30 -11.47
N GLN A 247 -13.48 20.07 -11.33
CA GLN A 247 -12.52 19.96 -12.43
C GLN A 247 -12.43 18.55 -13.02
N GLY A 248 -13.25 17.59 -12.56
CA GLY A 248 -13.29 16.23 -13.09
C GLY A 248 -12.24 15.29 -12.50
N PHE A 249 -11.46 15.72 -11.49
CA PHE A 249 -10.52 14.82 -10.83
C PHE A 249 -11.27 13.79 -9.99
N GLN A 250 -10.92 12.52 -10.17
CA GLN A 250 -11.42 11.43 -9.35
C GLN A 250 -10.69 11.42 -8.00
N VAL A 251 -11.12 12.29 -7.07
CA VAL A 251 -10.53 12.32 -5.73
C VAL A 251 -11.10 11.17 -4.92
N SER A 252 -10.30 10.11 -4.77
CA SER A 252 -10.65 9.03 -3.86
C SER A 252 -10.33 9.43 -2.41
N VAL A 253 -11.26 10.16 -1.80
CA VAL A 253 -11.15 10.64 -0.42
C VAL A 253 -11.49 9.49 0.53
N VAL A 254 -10.53 9.10 1.37
CA VAL A 254 -10.84 8.37 2.60
C VAL A 254 -11.31 9.39 3.63
N GLU A 255 -12.47 9.18 4.23
CA GLU A 255 -12.98 10.08 5.28
C GLU A 255 -12.06 10.00 6.52
N PRO A 256 -11.42 11.13 6.91
CA PRO A 256 -10.50 11.16 8.03
C PRO A 256 -11.20 10.74 9.33
N GLY A 257 -10.47 10.03 10.17
CA GLY A 257 -10.93 9.62 11.50
C GLY A 257 -11.32 8.14 11.60
N ASN A 258 -11.24 7.38 10.51
CA ASN A 258 -11.69 5.98 10.49
C ASN A 258 -10.55 4.96 10.42
N PHE A 259 -9.30 5.41 10.25
CA PHE A 259 -8.19 4.48 10.03
C PHE A 259 -7.77 3.72 11.30
N SER A 260 -7.93 4.29 12.49
CA SER A 260 -7.55 3.66 13.77
C SER A 260 -8.14 2.26 13.96
N LEU A 261 -9.39 2.02 13.55
CA LEU A 261 -10.04 0.71 13.61
C LEU A 261 -9.36 -0.29 12.67
N LYS A 262 -9.11 0.12 11.42
CA LYS A 262 -8.41 -0.71 10.42
C LYS A 262 -6.98 -1.01 10.86
N TYR A 263 -6.31 -0.02 11.46
CA TYR A 263 -5.01 -0.19 12.08
C TYR A 263 -5.05 -1.22 13.22
N ALA A 264 -6.02 -1.13 14.13
CA ALA A 264 -6.17 -2.09 15.22
C ALA A 264 -6.44 -3.52 14.71
N LEU A 265 -7.28 -3.67 13.67
CA LEU A 265 -7.61 -4.97 13.05
C LEU A 265 -6.45 -5.59 12.27
N SER A 266 -5.42 -4.82 11.93
CA SER A 266 -4.20 -5.32 11.29
C SER A 266 -3.19 -5.94 12.27
N ALA A 267 -3.49 -5.89 13.57
CA ALA A 267 -2.70 -6.58 14.57
C ALA A 267 -2.67 -8.11 14.28
N PRO A 268 -1.56 -8.79 14.60
CA PRO A 268 -0.37 -8.28 15.28
C PRO A 268 0.72 -7.73 14.32
N TYR A 269 0.46 -7.74 13.01
CA TYR A 269 1.48 -7.46 12.00
C TYR A 269 1.64 -5.98 11.64
N HIS A 270 0.53 -5.23 11.63
CA HIS A 270 0.52 -3.82 11.20
C HIS A 270 1.23 -3.59 9.85
N LEU A 271 1.07 -4.56 8.95
CA LEU A 271 1.64 -4.62 7.61
C LEU A 271 0.51 -4.40 6.60
N PHE A 272 0.71 -3.43 5.72
CA PHE A 272 -0.25 -2.99 4.72
C PHE A 272 0.39 -2.96 3.33
N PHE A 273 -0.47 -2.94 2.32
CA PHE A 273 -0.14 -2.71 0.93
C PHE A 273 -0.86 -1.47 0.42
N THR A 274 -0.29 -0.80 -0.57
CA THR A 274 -0.99 0.32 -1.21
C THR A 274 -2.27 -0.16 -1.90
N ARG A 275 -3.30 0.68 -1.83
CA ARG A 275 -4.49 0.57 -2.67
C ARG A 275 -4.11 0.81 -4.11
N VAL A 276 -4.70 0.04 -5.02
CA VAL A 276 -4.47 0.16 -6.47
C VAL A 276 -5.69 0.81 -7.09
N GLU A 277 -5.57 2.04 -7.57
CA GLU A 277 -6.70 2.84 -8.06
C GLU A 277 -7.49 2.12 -9.17
N LYS A 278 -6.77 1.50 -10.12
CA LYS A 278 -7.35 0.77 -11.25
C LYS A 278 -7.83 -0.65 -10.90
N SER A 279 -7.72 -1.10 -9.64
CA SER A 279 -8.30 -2.37 -9.16
C SER A 279 -9.22 -2.12 -7.96
N LYS A 280 -10.53 -2.10 -8.23
CA LYS A 280 -11.58 -1.80 -7.25
C LYS A 280 -11.63 -2.82 -6.11
N GLU A 281 -11.21 -4.05 -6.38
CA GLU A 281 -11.10 -5.14 -5.42
C GLU A 281 -10.16 -4.80 -4.25
N THR A 282 -9.18 -3.92 -4.47
CA THR A 282 -8.23 -3.51 -3.42
C THR A 282 -8.81 -2.50 -2.42
N TYR A 283 -9.91 -1.81 -2.72
CA TYR A 283 -10.41 -0.70 -1.88
C TYR A 283 -10.89 -1.17 -0.49
N ASN A 284 -11.50 -2.36 -0.43
CA ASN A 284 -12.11 -2.90 0.78
C ASN A 284 -11.24 -3.96 1.46
N GLN A 285 -10.04 -4.23 0.94
CA GLN A 285 -9.15 -5.20 1.55
C GLN A 285 -8.62 -4.67 2.90
N PRO A 286 -8.64 -5.49 3.98
CA PRO A 286 -8.24 -5.03 5.31
C PRO A 286 -6.82 -4.46 5.38
N THR A 287 -5.90 -5.03 4.59
CA THR A 287 -4.49 -4.64 4.53
C THR A 287 -4.18 -3.62 3.44
N SER A 288 -5.18 -3.09 2.73
CA SER A 288 -4.94 -2.16 1.61
C SER A 288 -5.17 -0.71 2.03
N ILE A 289 -4.20 0.19 1.87
CA ILE A 289 -4.26 1.56 2.39
C ILE A 289 -3.84 2.62 1.37
N THR A 290 -4.23 3.86 1.64
CA THR A 290 -3.82 5.08 0.93
C THR A 290 -2.79 5.87 1.74
N PHE A 291 -2.13 6.85 1.13
CA PHE A 291 -1.23 7.74 1.87
C PHE A 291 -1.96 8.55 2.96
N PRO A 292 -3.13 9.19 2.69
CA PRO A 292 -3.83 9.96 3.72
C PRO A 292 -4.22 9.13 4.94
N GLU A 293 -4.47 7.82 4.80
CA GLU A 293 -4.73 6.91 5.92
C GLU A 293 -3.53 6.79 6.88
N ILE A 294 -2.30 6.89 6.39
CA ILE A 294 -1.09 6.91 7.24
C ILE A 294 -1.06 8.17 8.13
N LEU A 295 -1.61 9.26 7.61
CA LEU A 295 -1.69 10.57 8.26
C LEU A 295 -3.01 10.77 9.03
N ASP A 296 -3.88 9.76 9.06
CA ASP A 296 -5.26 9.92 9.52
C ASP A 296 -5.34 10.49 10.94
N ILE A 297 -6.24 11.46 11.15
CA ILE A 297 -6.39 12.15 12.43
C ILE A 297 -6.78 11.22 13.59
N SER A 298 -7.39 10.05 13.32
CA SER A 298 -7.67 9.06 14.37
C SER A 298 -6.44 8.38 14.94
N LEU A 299 -5.27 8.52 14.30
CA LEU A 299 -3.99 8.10 14.87
C LEU A 299 -3.33 9.17 15.76
N GLY A 300 -3.88 10.40 15.78
CA GLY A 300 -3.37 11.55 16.51
C GLY A 300 -3.22 12.79 15.62
N GLU A 301 -3.24 13.99 16.22
CA GLU A 301 -2.91 15.24 15.52
C GLU A 301 -1.40 15.37 15.41
N ILE A 302 -0.89 15.44 14.17
CA ILE A 302 0.54 15.55 13.89
C ILE A 302 1.01 16.95 14.26
N ASP A 303 2.12 17.04 15.00
CA ASP A 303 2.82 18.27 15.36
C ASP A 303 3.92 18.60 14.34
N LYS A 304 4.76 17.61 14.02
CA LYS A 304 5.85 17.68 13.04
C LYS A 304 6.06 16.31 12.41
N SER A 305 6.68 16.25 11.24
CA SER A 305 7.03 14.97 10.60
C SER A 305 8.41 14.97 9.96
N LEU A 306 9.11 13.84 10.05
CA LEU A 306 10.34 13.53 9.33
C LEU A 306 10.02 12.54 8.21
N HIS A 307 10.46 12.85 7.01
CA HIS A 307 10.40 11.97 5.84
C HIS A 307 11.81 11.71 5.33
N ILE A 308 12.22 10.45 5.32
CA ILE A 308 13.46 9.99 4.69
C ILE A 308 13.03 9.19 3.46
N ASN A 309 13.34 9.67 2.25
CA ASN A 309 12.90 9.02 1.02
C ASN A 309 13.95 9.11 -0.11
N PHE A 310 13.79 8.33 -1.18
CA PHE A 310 14.59 8.48 -2.39
C PHE A 310 14.04 9.60 -3.27
N VAL A 311 12.87 9.40 -3.88
CA VAL A 311 12.23 10.40 -4.75
C VAL A 311 11.08 11.10 -4.03
N VAL A 312 10.99 12.42 -4.15
CA VAL A 312 9.94 13.24 -3.55
C VAL A 312 9.34 14.22 -4.56
N ASP A 313 8.02 14.26 -4.60
CA ASP A 313 7.19 15.35 -5.11
C ASP A 313 6.54 16.06 -3.91
N VAL A 314 7.02 17.26 -3.61
CA VAL A 314 6.57 18.02 -2.43
C VAL A 314 5.13 18.51 -2.60
N GLY A 315 4.74 18.93 -3.80
CA GLY A 315 3.38 19.38 -4.07
C GLY A 315 2.37 18.26 -3.83
N TRP A 316 2.69 17.06 -4.34
CA TRP A 316 1.90 15.86 -4.10
C TRP A 316 1.84 15.50 -2.61
N LEU A 317 2.96 15.57 -1.88
CA LEU A 317 3.00 15.26 -0.45
C LEU A 317 2.14 16.24 0.36
N CYS A 318 2.26 17.55 0.09
CA CYS A 318 1.43 18.59 0.71
C CYS A 318 -0.06 18.34 0.46
N LEU A 319 -0.44 17.90 -0.75
CA LEU A 319 -1.81 17.50 -1.05
C LEU A 319 -2.27 16.32 -0.17
N GLN A 320 -1.42 15.34 0.11
CA GLN A 320 -1.80 14.22 0.99
C GLN A 320 -2.08 14.69 2.43
N TYR A 321 -1.26 15.61 2.96
CA TYR A 321 -1.49 16.22 4.27
C TYR A 321 -2.79 17.02 4.31
N LEU A 322 -3.07 17.79 3.26
CA LEU A 322 -4.32 18.52 3.09
C LEU A 322 -5.53 17.57 3.07
N LEU A 323 -5.44 16.48 2.32
CA LEU A 323 -6.50 15.46 2.25
C LEU A 323 -6.72 14.75 3.59
N ALA A 324 -5.67 14.59 4.40
CA ALA A 324 -5.75 14.05 5.75
C ALA A 324 -6.19 15.07 6.82
N GLY A 325 -6.23 16.37 6.50
CA GLY A 325 -6.52 17.43 7.45
C GLY A 325 -5.38 17.72 8.46
N GLN A 326 -4.15 17.29 8.14
CA GLN A 326 -2.95 17.45 8.96
C GLN A 326 -2.11 18.64 8.52
N ARG A 327 -1.30 19.19 9.42
CA ARG A 327 -0.36 20.28 9.15
C ARG A 327 0.88 19.81 8.38
N THR A 328 1.50 20.70 7.62
CA THR A 328 2.62 20.40 6.70
C THR A 328 4.01 20.72 7.28
N ASP A 329 4.16 20.80 8.61
CA ASP A 329 5.46 20.97 9.27
C ASP A 329 6.33 19.73 9.06
N MET A 330 7.20 19.80 8.04
CA MET A 330 7.91 18.65 7.47
C MET A 330 9.42 18.89 7.40
N PHE A 331 10.18 17.88 7.80
CA PHE A 331 11.61 17.75 7.51
C PHE A 331 11.80 16.59 6.53
N ILE A 332 12.43 16.84 5.38
CA ILE A 332 12.52 15.86 4.30
C ILE A 332 13.98 15.63 3.93
N LEU A 333 14.48 14.41 4.15
CA LEU A 333 15.77 13.95 3.65
C LEU A 333 15.52 13.16 2.37
N PHE A 334 16.07 13.60 1.25
CA PHE A 334 15.73 13.04 -0.06
C PHE A 334 16.97 12.76 -0.92
N GLY A 335 16.86 11.80 -1.83
CA GLY A 335 17.87 11.53 -2.85
C GLY A 335 17.66 12.34 -4.13
N ASP A 336 16.40 12.46 -4.58
CA ASP A 336 16.01 13.21 -5.77
C ASP A 336 14.64 13.89 -5.59
N ARG A 337 14.43 15.02 -6.27
CA ARG A 337 13.20 15.81 -6.23
C ARG A 337 12.68 16.03 -7.64
N VAL A 338 11.44 15.62 -7.89
CA VAL A 338 10.85 15.61 -9.24
C VAL A 338 9.99 16.83 -9.56
N ASP A 339 9.49 17.53 -8.54
CA ASP A 339 8.72 18.75 -8.70
C ASP A 339 9.61 20.02 -8.70
N LYS A 340 9.04 21.16 -9.07
CA LYS A 340 9.68 22.49 -9.03
C LYS A 340 8.93 23.47 -8.13
N GLU A 341 8.09 22.96 -7.22
CA GLU A 341 7.25 23.78 -6.37
C GLU A 341 8.09 24.66 -5.44
N LYS A 342 7.59 25.84 -5.11
CA LYS A 342 8.21 26.66 -4.07
C LYS A 342 7.93 26.03 -2.72
N LEU A 343 8.96 25.94 -1.89
CA LEU A 343 8.80 25.45 -0.52
C LEU A 343 8.18 26.53 0.34
N SER A 344 7.19 26.13 1.14
CA SER A 344 6.68 26.93 2.23
C SER A 344 7.67 26.98 3.40
N LEU A 345 7.55 28.02 4.23
CA LEU A 345 8.51 28.31 5.31
C LEU A 345 8.56 27.21 6.39
N ASN A 346 7.51 26.39 6.51
CA ASN A 346 7.42 25.29 7.47
C ASN A 346 7.96 23.94 6.92
N ILE A 347 8.44 23.90 5.67
CA ILE A 347 9.03 22.71 5.07
C ILE A 347 10.54 22.89 4.93
N THR A 348 11.30 22.03 5.58
CA THR A 348 12.76 21.96 5.41
C THR A 348 13.13 20.72 4.61
N MET A 349 13.83 20.89 3.50
CA MET A 349 14.35 19.79 2.70
C MET A 349 15.87 19.76 2.69
N VAL A 350 16.46 18.57 2.83
CA VAL A 350 17.90 18.33 2.81
C VAL A 350 18.22 17.23 1.80
N PRO A 351 18.90 17.54 0.67
CA PRO A 351 19.35 16.53 -0.26
C PRO A 351 20.49 15.72 0.36
N ILE A 352 20.46 14.40 0.20
CA ILE A 352 21.50 13.50 0.68
C ILE A 352 22.53 13.24 -0.41
N ILE A 353 23.73 13.74 -0.20
CA ILE A 353 24.85 13.53 -1.11
C ILE A 353 25.46 12.16 -0.83
N MET A 354 25.40 11.27 -1.82
CA MET A 354 25.94 9.92 -1.70
C MET A 354 27.47 9.94 -1.72
N PRO A 355 28.15 9.14 -0.88
CA PRO A 355 29.62 9.09 -0.86
C PRO A 355 30.24 8.55 -2.15
N THR A 356 29.47 7.83 -2.96
CA THR A 356 29.92 7.24 -4.23
C THR A 356 28.88 7.45 -5.33
N LYS A 357 29.34 7.52 -6.59
CA LYS A 357 28.47 7.71 -7.77
C LYS A 357 27.48 6.56 -8.01
N PHE A 358 27.74 5.38 -7.45
CA PHE A 358 26.92 4.19 -7.60
C PHE A 358 26.03 3.92 -6.38
N GLY A 359 26.12 4.77 -5.35
CA GLY A 359 25.27 4.67 -4.17
C GLY A 359 23.92 5.34 -4.38
N CYS A 360 22.91 4.88 -3.65
CA CYS A 360 21.57 5.45 -3.63
C CYS A 360 21.11 5.72 -2.19
N HIS A 361 20.45 6.87 -1.98
CA HIS A 361 19.69 7.13 -0.76
C HIS A 361 18.29 6.52 -0.93
N HIS A 362 18.15 5.24 -0.60
CA HIS A 362 17.01 4.44 -1.05
C HIS A 362 15.97 4.14 0.04
N ALA A 363 16.32 4.44 1.30
CA ALA A 363 15.47 4.29 2.47
C ALA A 363 14.18 5.13 2.39
N LYS A 364 13.11 4.61 3.00
CA LYS A 364 11.75 5.14 2.92
C LYS A 364 11.09 5.03 4.30
N VAL A 365 11.43 5.98 5.17
CA VAL A 365 11.05 6.00 6.59
C VAL A 365 10.33 7.30 6.91
N MET A 366 9.26 7.23 7.70
CA MET A 366 8.61 8.41 8.28
C MET A 366 8.67 8.34 9.79
N ILE A 367 8.86 9.47 10.45
CA ILE A 367 8.63 9.63 11.89
C ILE A 367 7.59 10.74 12.06
N LEU A 368 6.41 10.37 12.56
CA LEU A 368 5.32 11.29 12.82
C LEU A 368 5.31 11.62 14.31
N LYS A 369 5.59 12.88 14.67
CA LYS A 369 5.48 13.37 16.04
C LYS A 369 4.10 13.97 16.24
N TYR A 370 3.39 13.56 17.29
CA TYR A 370 2.05 14.02 17.59
C TYR A 370 2.05 15.09 18.70
N LYS A 371 0.92 15.77 18.87
CA LYS A 371 0.74 16.82 19.90
C LYS A 371 0.85 16.32 21.35
N ASP A 372 0.65 15.04 21.59
CA ASP A 372 0.86 14.40 22.90
C ASP A 372 2.35 14.09 23.18
N ASN A 373 3.26 14.53 22.29
CA ASN A 373 4.70 14.23 22.29
C ASN A 373 5.05 12.75 22.06
N GLY A 374 4.07 11.89 21.80
CA GLY A 374 4.31 10.55 21.29
C GLY A 374 4.70 10.58 19.81
N ILE A 375 5.23 9.45 19.33
CA ILE A 375 5.60 9.30 17.92
C ILE A 375 5.05 8.03 17.30
N ARG A 376 5.12 7.97 15.98
CA ARG A 376 4.97 6.74 15.21
C ARG A 376 6.03 6.68 14.12
N VAL A 377 6.65 5.52 13.99
CA VAL A 377 7.58 5.19 12.91
C VAL A 377 6.84 4.41 11.82
N VAL A 378 7.04 4.80 10.57
CA VAL A 378 6.53 4.10 9.38
C VAL A 378 7.71 3.71 8.50
N VAL A 379 7.77 2.46 8.07
CA VAL A 379 8.76 1.95 7.12
C VAL A 379 8.04 1.45 5.89
N SER A 380 8.36 1.99 4.70
CA SER A 380 7.64 1.69 3.46
C SER A 380 8.58 1.33 2.31
N THR A 381 8.00 0.97 1.17
CA THR A 381 8.73 0.76 -0.09
C THR A 381 8.44 1.82 -1.15
N ALA A 382 7.52 2.74 -0.88
CA ALA A 382 7.05 3.76 -1.79
C ALA A 382 7.84 5.07 -1.70
N ASN A 383 8.17 5.63 -2.85
CA ASN A 383 8.61 7.02 -2.97
C ASN A 383 7.46 8.00 -2.67
N LEU A 384 7.74 9.27 -2.41
CA LEU A 384 6.72 10.27 -2.07
C LEU A 384 6.26 11.03 -3.32
N TYR A 385 5.65 10.32 -4.26
CA TYR A 385 5.07 10.87 -5.49
C TYR A 385 3.97 9.96 -6.04
N SER A 386 3.12 10.45 -6.95
CA SER A 386 1.85 9.79 -7.26
C SER A 386 1.99 8.38 -7.86
N ASP A 387 2.90 8.15 -8.81
CA ASP A 387 3.06 6.85 -9.48
C ASP A 387 3.24 5.69 -8.50
N ASP A 388 3.96 5.92 -7.39
CA ASP A 388 4.25 4.89 -6.40
C ASP A 388 3.05 4.55 -5.50
N TRP A 389 2.03 5.41 -5.44
CA TRP A 389 0.85 5.26 -4.59
C TRP A 389 -0.46 5.01 -5.36
N GLU A 390 -0.46 5.18 -6.69
CA GLU A 390 -1.65 4.99 -7.51
C GLU A 390 -1.87 3.53 -7.94
N ASN A 391 -0.93 2.96 -8.70
CA ASN A 391 -1.16 1.70 -9.42
C ASN A 391 -0.04 0.67 -9.29
N ARG A 392 0.85 0.82 -8.31
CA ARG A 392 1.94 -0.10 -7.98
C ARG A 392 1.69 -0.85 -6.68
N THR A 393 2.28 -2.04 -6.56
CA THR A 393 2.25 -2.80 -5.31
C THR A 393 3.41 -2.36 -4.42
N GLN A 394 3.09 -1.69 -3.31
CA GLN A 394 4.04 -1.28 -2.26
C GLN A 394 3.70 -1.96 -0.93
N GLY A 395 4.65 -2.02 -0.02
CA GLY A 395 4.43 -2.42 1.36
C GLY A 395 4.68 -1.27 2.33
N VAL A 396 3.91 -1.26 3.43
CA VAL A 396 4.00 -0.26 4.51
C VAL A 396 3.85 -0.97 5.84
N TRP A 397 4.84 -0.84 6.72
CA TRP A 397 4.71 -1.19 8.12
C TRP A 397 4.54 0.07 8.97
N ILE A 398 3.59 0.03 9.90
CA ILE A 398 3.24 1.14 10.78
C ILE A 398 3.39 0.69 12.24
N SER A 399 4.36 1.24 12.97
CA SER A 399 4.53 0.96 14.40
C SER A 399 3.29 1.37 15.23
N PRO A 400 3.11 0.84 16.45
CA PRO A 400 2.17 1.37 17.45
C PRO A 400 2.39 2.85 17.74
N HIS A 401 1.46 3.48 18.46
CA HIS A 401 1.74 4.79 19.04
C HIS A 401 2.79 4.61 20.15
N LEU A 402 3.88 5.35 20.07
CA LEU A 402 5.03 5.28 20.98
C LEU A 402 4.96 6.48 21.92
N PRO A 403 4.44 6.33 23.15
CA PRO A 403 4.20 7.45 24.05
C PRO A 403 5.52 8.08 24.52
N PRO A 404 5.50 9.33 25.01
CA PRO A 404 6.68 9.96 25.57
C PRO A 404 7.08 9.28 26.89
N LEU A 405 8.38 9.15 27.11
CA LEU A 405 8.96 8.74 28.38
C LEU A 405 8.87 9.86 29.42
N PRO A 406 8.71 9.51 30.71
CA PRO A 406 8.69 10.49 31.79
C PRO A 406 10.00 11.30 31.84
N GLU A 407 9.95 12.52 32.39
CA GLU A 407 11.12 13.40 32.48
C GLU A 407 12.32 12.78 33.21
N SER A 408 12.06 11.91 34.18
CA SER A 408 13.06 11.17 34.96
C SER A 408 13.69 9.98 34.21
N ALA A 409 13.22 9.65 33.00
CA ALA A 409 13.72 8.50 32.26
C ALA A 409 15.16 8.70 31.80
N ASN A 410 15.95 7.63 31.87
CA ASN A 410 17.30 7.59 31.33
C ASN A 410 17.26 7.45 29.80
N PRO A 411 18.34 7.87 29.09
CA PRO A 411 18.39 7.77 27.62
C PRO A 411 18.19 6.36 27.04
N GLY A 412 18.47 5.31 27.83
CA GLY A 412 18.31 3.90 27.41
C GLY A 412 16.94 3.28 27.73
N ASP A 413 16.06 3.99 28.44
CA ASP A 413 14.75 3.48 28.83
C ASP A 413 13.80 3.39 27.62
N GLY A 414 12.74 2.58 27.74
CA GLY A 414 11.75 2.41 26.68
C GLY A 414 12.31 1.72 25.42
N GLU A 415 13.30 0.83 25.58
CA GLU A 415 13.78 -0.01 24.47
C GLU A 415 12.78 -1.16 24.20
N SER A 416 12.68 -1.56 22.93
CA SER A 416 11.87 -2.70 22.52
C SER A 416 12.58 -4.03 22.81
N PRO A 417 11.85 -5.15 22.94
CA PRO A 417 12.46 -6.48 23.07
C PRO A 417 13.32 -6.87 21.85
N THR A 418 13.18 -6.15 20.73
CA THR A 418 13.92 -6.36 19.48
C THR A 418 15.10 -5.40 19.29
N GLY A 419 15.35 -4.46 20.21
CA GLY A 419 16.42 -3.46 20.08
C GLY A 419 16.16 -2.40 19.00
N PHE A 420 14.89 -2.22 18.61
CA PHE A 420 14.49 -1.36 17.50
C PHE A 420 14.90 0.10 17.73
N LYS A 421 14.72 0.62 18.96
CA LYS A 421 15.01 2.02 19.29
C LYS A 421 16.48 2.31 19.09
N LYS A 422 17.36 1.51 19.68
CA LYS A 422 18.82 1.63 19.54
C LYS A 422 19.29 1.50 18.09
N ASP A 423 18.71 0.59 17.32
CA ASP A 423 19.08 0.40 15.92
C ASP A 423 18.61 1.59 15.03
N LEU A 424 17.41 2.13 15.26
CA LEU A 424 16.91 3.34 14.59
C LEU A 424 17.76 4.56 14.94
N GLU A 425 18.08 4.76 16.22
CA GLU A 425 18.98 5.84 16.66
C GLU A 425 20.35 5.73 15.99
N ARG A 426 20.93 4.52 15.98
CA ARG A 426 22.22 4.28 15.32
C ARG A 426 22.16 4.65 13.85
N TYR A 427 21.08 4.31 13.16
CA TYR A 427 20.88 4.62 11.75
C TYR A 427 20.77 6.13 11.49
N LEU A 428 19.93 6.85 12.24
CA LEU A 428 19.77 8.30 12.11
C LEU A 428 21.10 9.04 12.35
N ASN A 429 21.91 8.59 13.31
CA ASN A 429 23.23 9.18 13.57
C ASN A 429 24.22 9.07 12.39
N LYS A 430 24.02 8.12 11.46
CA LYS A 430 24.95 7.94 10.31
C LYS A 430 24.83 9.03 9.25
N TYR A 431 23.70 9.73 9.19
CA TYR A 431 23.49 10.83 8.25
C TYR A 431 24.36 12.07 8.54
N ARG A 432 24.71 12.31 9.81
CA ARG A 432 25.47 13.50 10.26
C ARG A 432 24.85 14.84 9.80
N VAL A 433 23.52 14.89 9.70
CA VAL A 433 22.76 16.10 9.34
C VAL A 433 22.30 16.79 10.64
N PRO A 434 22.62 18.08 10.87
CA PRO A 434 22.31 18.76 12.13
C PRO A 434 20.82 18.72 12.53
N VAL A 435 19.92 18.85 11.55
CA VAL A 435 18.47 18.81 11.74
C VAL A 435 18.00 17.49 12.37
N LEU A 436 18.71 16.37 12.15
CA LEU A 436 18.35 15.09 12.77
C LEU A 436 18.61 15.05 14.28
N THR A 437 19.33 16.01 14.86
CA THR A 437 19.59 16.04 16.30
C THR A 437 18.29 16.12 17.11
N GLU A 438 17.33 16.97 16.67
CA GLU A 438 16.00 17.05 17.29
C GLU A 438 15.26 15.72 17.15
N TRP A 439 15.27 15.11 15.97
CA TRP A 439 14.60 13.84 15.70
C TRP A 439 15.19 12.66 16.47
N ILE A 440 16.51 12.61 16.63
CA ILE A 440 17.19 11.62 17.48
C ILE A 440 16.79 11.82 18.94
N SER A 441 16.67 13.06 19.41
CA SER A 441 16.16 13.35 20.76
C SER A 441 14.71 12.89 20.93
N VAL A 442 13.85 13.15 19.93
CA VAL A 442 12.46 12.68 19.90
C VAL A 442 12.39 11.15 19.99
N VAL A 443 13.20 10.42 19.22
CA VAL A 443 13.29 8.95 19.29
C VAL A 443 13.75 8.49 20.68
N ARG A 444 14.79 9.12 21.24
CA ARG A 444 15.28 8.82 22.60
C ARG A 444 14.23 9.02 23.68
N ARG A 445 13.34 9.99 23.49
CA ARG A 445 12.29 10.34 24.45
C ARG A 445 10.98 9.59 24.24
N ALA A 446 10.89 8.68 23.28
CA ALA A 446 9.73 7.82 23.09
C ALA A 446 9.95 6.41 23.66
N ASP A 447 8.86 5.78 24.11
CA ASP A 447 8.82 4.40 24.57
C ASP A 447 8.50 3.44 23.42
N PHE A 448 9.47 2.59 23.08
CA PHE A 448 9.40 1.57 22.04
C PHE A 448 9.07 0.18 22.58
N SER A 449 8.75 0.02 23.87
CA SER A 449 8.51 -1.28 24.51
C SER A 449 7.48 -2.16 23.78
N SER A 450 6.51 -1.55 23.09
CA SER A 450 5.48 -2.25 22.31
C SER A 450 5.92 -2.67 20.90
N VAL A 451 7.11 -2.31 20.42
CA VAL A 451 7.59 -2.64 19.08
C VAL A 451 8.09 -4.09 19.05
N ASN A 452 7.48 -4.91 18.19
CA ASN A 452 7.69 -6.36 18.12
C ASN A 452 8.46 -6.83 16.86
N VAL A 453 8.98 -5.89 16.06
CA VAL A 453 9.81 -6.15 14.86
C VAL A 453 11.22 -5.62 15.05
N PHE A 454 12.19 -6.13 14.29
CA PHE A 454 13.56 -5.59 14.28
C PHE A 454 13.70 -4.51 13.21
N PHE A 455 14.46 -3.45 13.51
CA PHE A 455 14.88 -2.48 12.49
C PHE A 455 16.07 -3.05 11.70
N LEU A 456 15.99 -3.05 10.38
CA LEU A 456 17.02 -3.54 9.48
C LEU A 456 17.41 -2.43 8.50
N ALA A 457 18.69 -2.08 8.46
CA ALA A 457 19.15 -0.98 7.62
C ALA A 457 20.50 -1.28 6.94
N SER A 458 20.78 -0.50 5.92
CA SER A 458 22.09 -0.41 5.26
C SER A 458 22.57 1.03 5.29
N VAL A 459 23.88 1.22 5.44
CA VAL A 459 24.54 2.52 5.49
C VAL A 459 25.78 2.46 4.61
N PRO A 460 25.97 3.40 3.67
CA PRO A 460 27.13 3.39 2.78
C PRO A 460 28.45 3.45 3.56
N GLY A 461 29.42 2.64 3.16
CA GLY A 461 30.75 2.64 3.77
C GLY A 461 31.35 1.25 3.90
N ARG A 462 32.56 1.23 4.48
CA ARG A 462 33.25 0.01 4.92
C ARG A 462 33.03 -0.14 6.41
N HIS A 463 32.52 -1.29 6.82
CA HIS A 463 32.21 -1.63 8.20
C HIS A 463 33.16 -2.73 8.69
N THR A 464 33.77 -2.49 9.84
CA THR A 464 34.72 -3.40 10.50
C THR A 464 34.39 -3.53 11.99
N ASP A 465 35.06 -4.47 12.66
CA ASP A 465 35.04 -4.62 14.11
C ASP A 465 33.61 -4.69 14.68
N VAL A 466 33.28 -3.81 15.61
CA VAL A 466 31.98 -3.78 16.30
C VAL A 466 30.80 -3.46 15.38
N GLU A 467 31.04 -2.79 14.23
CA GLU A 467 29.97 -2.43 13.29
C GLU A 467 29.77 -3.46 12.18
N TYR A 468 30.60 -4.51 12.13
CA TYR A 468 30.59 -5.50 11.05
C TYR A 468 29.22 -6.16 10.85
N ASP A 469 28.50 -6.44 11.94
CA ASP A 469 27.17 -7.08 11.94
C ASP A 469 25.99 -6.10 12.10
N PHE A 470 26.21 -4.78 11.98
CA PHE A 470 25.14 -3.80 12.21
C PHE A 470 24.26 -3.51 11.00
N TRP A 471 24.71 -3.86 9.79
CA TRP A 471 24.07 -3.44 8.56
C TRP A 471 23.86 -4.58 7.55
N GLY A 472 22.97 -4.35 6.57
CA GLY A 472 22.81 -5.21 5.40
C GLY A 472 22.52 -6.69 5.74
N HIS A 473 23.06 -7.60 4.93
CA HIS A 473 22.74 -9.03 5.08
C HIS A 473 23.35 -9.62 6.35
N LYS A 474 24.44 -9.04 6.87
CA LYS A 474 25.08 -9.46 8.13
C LYS A 474 24.17 -9.19 9.33
N LYS A 475 23.54 -8.00 9.38
CA LYS A 475 22.53 -7.68 10.42
C LYS A 475 21.38 -8.67 10.41
N LEU A 476 20.82 -8.94 9.24
CA LEU A 476 19.75 -9.94 9.09
C LEU A 476 20.24 -11.31 9.56
N GLY A 477 21.41 -11.75 9.11
CA GLY A 477 22.00 -13.02 9.55
C GLY A 477 22.20 -13.10 11.07
N CYS A 478 22.61 -12.01 11.72
CA CYS A 478 22.76 -11.94 13.18
C CYS A 478 21.42 -12.03 13.91
N ILE A 479 20.38 -11.36 13.41
CA ILE A 479 19.01 -11.48 13.93
C ILE A 479 18.54 -12.95 13.82
N LEU A 480 18.66 -13.54 12.63
CA LEU A 480 18.18 -14.89 12.36
C LEU A 480 18.93 -15.95 13.18
N SER A 481 20.26 -15.86 13.29
CA SER A 481 21.04 -16.78 14.14
C SER A 481 20.68 -16.72 15.61
N LYS A 482 20.17 -15.58 16.09
CA LYS A 482 19.80 -15.40 17.49
C LYS A 482 18.35 -15.77 17.77
N TYR A 483 17.46 -15.61 16.80
CA TYR A 483 16.03 -15.57 17.08
C TYR A 483 15.16 -16.46 16.18
N ALA A 484 15.61 -16.84 14.98
CA ALA A 484 14.84 -17.72 14.12
C ALA A 484 14.96 -19.17 14.60
N LYS A 485 13.83 -19.77 15.00
CA LYS A 485 13.74 -21.20 15.35
C LYS A 485 13.00 -21.91 14.24
N LEU A 486 13.68 -22.78 13.52
CA LEU A 486 13.11 -23.46 12.37
C LEU A 486 12.77 -24.92 12.71
N PRO A 487 11.77 -25.52 12.07
CA PRO A 487 11.47 -26.94 12.23
C PRO A 487 12.55 -27.84 11.58
N PRO A 488 12.62 -29.14 11.89
CA PRO A 488 13.67 -30.03 11.36
C PRO A 488 13.73 -30.15 9.83
N ASP A 489 12.60 -29.93 9.14
CA ASP A 489 12.49 -29.90 7.68
C ASP A 489 12.88 -28.55 7.07
N ALA A 490 13.27 -27.58 7.91
CA ALA A 490 13.69 -26.26 7.49
C ALA A 490 14.69 -26.25 6.35
N PRO A 491 15.70 -27.12 6.22
CA PRO A 491 16.59 -27.12 5.04
C PRO A 491 15.85 -27.18 3.68
N GLN A 492 14.62 -27.72 3.64
CA GLN A 492 13.79 -27.79 2.43
C GLN A 492 13.00 -26.50 2.16
N TRP A 493 12.94 -25.58 3.13
CA TRP A 493 12.16 -24.35 3.03
C TRP A 493 12.87 -23.36 2.12
N THR A 494 12.28 -23.12 0.96
CA THR A 494 12.86 -22.32 -0.12
C THR A 494 13.01 -20.86 0.31
N LEU A 495 14.21 -20.30 0.16
CA LEU A 495 14.47 -18.87 0.30
C LEU A 495 13.89 -18.15 -0.91
N VAL A 496 12.96 -17.22 -0.65
CA VAL A 496 12.32 -16.40 -1.67
C VAL A 496 12.77 -14.96 -1.50
N ALA A 497 13.37 -14.42 -2.56
CA ALA A 497 13.59 -13.00 -2.71
C ALA A 497 12.56 -12.43 -3.69
N GLN A 498 12.11 -11.21 -3.46
CA GLN A 498 11.28 -10.46 -4.39
C GLN A 498 11.75 -9.01 -4.37
N SER A 499 12.10 -8.45 -5.52
CA SER A 499 12.50 -7.05 -5.62
C SER A 499 12.23 -6.44 -6.98
N SER A 500 12.26 -5.11 -7.07
CA SER A 500 11.92 -4.36 -8.30
C SER A 500 13.15 -4.02 -9.16
N SER A 501 14.36 -4.27 -8.66
CA SER A 501 15.62 -4.06 -9.37
C SER A 501 16.62 -5.16 -9.05
N ILE A 502 17.57 -5.36 -9.95
CA ILE A 502 18.63 -6.38 -9.85
C ILE A 502 19.99 -5.70 -10.06
N GLY A 503 20.89 -5.89 -9.10
CA GLY A 503 22.28 -5.43 -9.20
C GLY A 503 23.21 -6.46 -9.86
N SER A 504 24.52 -6.15 -9.89
CA SER A 504 25.53 -7.11 -10.34
C SER A 504 25.75 -8.21 -9.30
N LEU A 505 25.34 -9.43 -9.65
CA LEU A 505 25.38 -10.58 -8.75
C LEU A 505 26.72 -11.32 -8.86
N GLY A 506 27.33 -11.32 -10.03
CA GLY A 506 28.57 -12.04 -10.32
C GLY A 506 28.36 -13.09 -11.42
N PRO A 507 29.42 -13.83 -11.77
CA PRO A 507 29.38 -14.76 -12.90
C PRO A 507 28.50 -16.00 -12.68
N ASN A 508 28.17 -16.35 -11.43
CA ASN A 508 27.33 -17.51 -11.08
C ASN A 508 26.68 -17.34 -9.70
N TYR A 509 25.82 -18.28 -9.33
CA TYR A 509 25.08 -18.31 -8.06
C TYR A 509 26.02 -18.36 -6.85
N GLU A 510 27.12 -19.10 -6.96
CA GLU A 510 28.12 -19.33 -5.91
C GLU A 510 28.88 -18.06 -5.53
N SER A 511 29.00 -17.10 -6.46
CA SER A 511 29.83 -15.91 -6.29
C SER A 511 29.41 -14.99 -5.15
N TRP A 512 28.10 -14.73 -5.00
CA TRP A 512 27.57 -13.80 -3.99
C TRP A 512 26.21 -14.24 -3.45
N LEU A 513 25.31 -14.71 -4.32
CA LEU A 513 23.98 -15.12 -3.87
C LEU A 513 24.03 -16.31 -2.91
N LEU A 514 24.81 -17.36 -3.20
CA LEU A 514 24.97 -18.48 -2.28
C LEU A 514 25.80 -18.07 -1.05
N LYS A 515 26.99 -17.52 -1.30
CA LYS A 515 28.01 -17.24 -0.30
C LYS A 515 27.55 -16.23 0.76
N ASP A 516 26.91 -15.15 0.34
CA ASP A 516 26.60 -14.02 1.23
C ASP A 516 25.11 -14.01 1.57
N ILE A 517 24.24 -13.93 0.55
CA ILE A 517 22.78 -13.77 0.75
C ILE A 517 22.14 -15.05 1.31
N THR A 518 22.27 -16.17 0.62
CA THR A 518 21.65 -17.45 1.00
C THR A 518 22.22 -17.91 2.33
N SER A 519 23.55 -17.87 2.50
CA SER A 519 24.19 -18.16 3.79
C SER A 519 23.62 -17.32 4.94
N SER A 520 23.52 -15.99 4.78
CA SER A 520 23.05 -15.11 5.86
C SER A 520 21.55 -15.28 6.14
N MET A 521 20.74 -15.36 5.10
CA MET A 521 19.28 -15.49 5.21
C MET A 521 18.82 -16.90 5.60
N SER A 522 19.73 -17.87 5.65
CA SER A 522 19.43 -19.23 6.09
C SER A 522 19.86 -19.52 7.53
N LYS A 523 20.49 -18.56 8.21
CA LYS A 523 20.88 -18.73 9.61
C LYS A 523 19.67 -19.02 10.50
N GLU A 524 19.92 -19.80 11.54
CA GLU A 524 18.93 -20.18 12.54
C GLU A 524 19.60 -20.34 13.91
N ASN A 525 18.78 -20.35 14.96
CA ASN A 525 19.22 -20.47 16.34
C ASN A 525 19.58 -21.92 16.71
N LEU A 526 20.69 -22.10 17.44
CA LEU A 526 21.16 -23.30 18.13
C LEU A 526 21.58 -24.54 17.32
N ILE A 527 21.09 -24.75 16.09
CA ILE A 527 21.29 -26.05 15.41
C ILE A 527 22.12 -25.94 14.12
N GLY A 528 22.04 -24.82 13.40
CA GLY A 528 22.70 -24.69 12.10
C GLY A 528 22.11 -25.66 11.05
N LEU A 529 21.85 -25.17 9.85
CA LEU A 529 21.25 -26.02 8.84
C LEU A 529 22.24 -27.10 8.37
N LYS A 530 21.74 -28.32 8.18
CA LYS A 530 22.50 -29.43 7.56
C LYS A 530 22.85 -29.17 6.08
N SER A 531 22.06 -28.34 5.41
CA SER A 531 22.27 -27.90 4.02
C SER A 531 21.61 -26.54 3.78
N LEU A 532 22.12 -25.79 2.80
CA LEU A 532 21.50 -24.53 2.40
C LEU A 532 20.18 -24.78 1.64
N PRO A 533 19.18 -23.90 1.79
CA PRO A 533 17.91 -24.04 1.10
C PRO A 533 18.01 -23.69 -0.38
N ASN A 534 17.03 -24.17 -1.14
CA ASN A 534 16.77 -23.70 -2.51
C ASN A 534 16.49 -22.20 -2.52
N PHE A 535 16.85 -21.55 -3.64
CA PHE A 535 16.59 -20.12 -3.86
C PHE A 535 15.61 -19.91 -5.01
N GLN A 536 14.70 -18.96 -4.84
CA GLN A 536 13.79 -18.48 -5.88
C GLN A 536 13.71 -16.96 -5.83
N PHE A 537 13.57 -16.34 -7.00
CA PHE A 537 13.54 -14.89 -7.13
C PHE A 537 12.34 -14.44 -7.94
N ILE A 538 11.44 -13.68 -7.33
CA ILE A 538 10.29 -13.08 -8.01
C ILE A 538 10.73 -11.75 -8.60
N TYR A 539 10.71 -11.68 -9.93
CA TYR A 539 10.94 -10.48 -10.71
C TYR A 539 9.96 -10.48 -11.89
N PRO A 540 9.38 -9.33 -12.28
CA PRO A 540 8.40 -9.33 -13.37
C PRO A 540 9.01 -9.73 -14.72
N SER A 541 8.31 -10.60 -15.44
CA SER A 541 8.65 -10.90 -16.84
C SER A 541 8.24 -9.75 -17.76
N LEU A 542 8.73 -9.77 -18.99
CA LEU A 542 8.26 -8.85 -20.04
C LEU A 542 6.73 -8.95 -20.22
N GLU A 543 6.16 -10.14 -20.11
CA GLU A 543 4.72 -10.32 -20.23
C GLU A 543 3.96 -9.75 -19.02
N ASN A 544 4.51 -9.87 -17.80
CA ASN A 544 3.96 -9.17 -16.64
C ASN A 544 3.92 -7.65 -16.89
N TYR A 545 5.01 -7.08 -17.42
CA TYR A 545 5.05 -5.65 -17.75
C TYR A 545 4.03 -5.28 -18.82
N LYS A 546 3.96 -6.00 -19.95
CA LYS A 546 2.99 -5.74 -21.04
C LYS A 546 1.54 -5.71 -20.56
N ARG A 547 1.20 -6.54 -19.56
CA ARG A 547 -0.15 -6.62 -18.96
C ARG A 547 -0.40 -5.59 -17.85
N SER A 548 0.64 -4.90 -17.38
CA SER A 548 0.58 -4.00 -16.23
C SER A 548 -0.12 -2.67 -16.53
N PHE A 549 -0.45 -1.93 -15.47
CA PHE A 549 -0.93 -0.55 -15.59
C PHE A 549 0.17 0.42 -16.06
N ASP A 550 1.42 0.18 -15.64
CA ASP A 550 2.61 0.98 -15.98
C ASP A 550 2.87 0.98 -17.50
N CYS A 551 2.77 -0.18 -18.16
CA CYS A 551 2.94 -0.26 -19.62
C CYS A 551 1.92 0.58 -20.41
N ARG A 552 0.70 0.77 -19.89
CA ARG A 552 -0.34 1.57 -20.57
C ARG A 552 0.00 3.06 -20.63
N VAL A 553 0.86 3.52 -19.74
CA VAL A 553 1.28 4.92 -19.64
C VAL A 553 2.77 5.11 -19.96
N GLY A 554 3.45 4.04 -20.41
CA GLY A 554 4.88 4.08 -20.74
C GLY A 554 5.78 4.38 -19.54
N SER A 555 5.38 4.00 -18.33
CA SER A 555 6.20 4.16 -17.12
C SER A 555 6.69 2.80 -16.61
N SER A 556 7.68 2.79 -15.70
CA SER A 556 8.07 1.59 -14.97
C SER A 556 8.87 1.96 -13.72
N CYS A 557 8.70 1.21 -12.64
CA CYS A 557 9.60 1.23 -11.48
C CYS A 557 10.66 0.12 -11.50
N LEU A 558 10.67 -0.71 -12.55
CA LEU A 558 11.58 -1.83 -12.67
C LEU A 558 12.90 -1.38 -13.27
N ASN A 559 13.99 -1.66 -12.56
CA ASN A 559 15.31 -1.24 -13.00
C ASN A 559 16.26 -2.44 -13.10
N TYR A 560 16.41 -2.95 -14.33
CA TYR A 560 17.37 -3.96 -14.70
C TYR A 560 17.80 -3.68 -16.14
N SER A 561 19.08 -3.52 -16.41
CA SER A 561 19.53 -3.20 -17.77
C SER A 561 19.89 -4.45 -18.56
N LEU A 562 19.71 -4.39 -19.88
CA LEU A 562 20.09 -5.47 -20.79
C LEU A 562 21.59 -5.77 -20.70
N GLN A 563 22.43 -4.72 -20.59
CA GLN A 563 23.88 -4.85 -20.43
C GLN A 563 24.27 -5.59 -19.14
N LEU A 564 23.52 -5.38 -18.05
CA LEU A 564 23.77 -6.11 -16.81
C LEU A 564 23.27 -7.55 -16.93
N HIS A 565 22.11 -7.75 -17.54
CA HIS A 565 21.51 -9.05 -17.73
C HIS A 565 22.42 -10.02 -18.50
N SER A 566 23.03 -9.57 -19.59
CA SER A 566 23.93 -10.39 -20.40
C SER A 566 25.18 -10.90 -19.65
N LYS A 567 25.50 -10.32 -18.49
CA LYS A 567 26.62 -10.76 -17.64
C LYS A 567 26.22 -11.79 -16.58
N GLN A 568 24.93 -12.08 -16.44
CA GLN A 568 24.40 -12.93 -15.36
C GLN A 568 23.11 -13.67 -15.77
N GLU A 569 23.03 -14.14 -17.01
CA GLU A 569 21.83 -14.84 -17.55
C GLU A 569 21.44 -16.08 -16.73
N TRP A 570 22.39 -16.68 -16.02
CA TRP A 570 22.16 -17.79 -15.08
C TRP A 570 21.05 -17.50 -14.07
N ILE A 571 20.79 -16.23 -13.73
CA ILE A 571 19.75 -15.84 -12.76
C ILE A 571 18.35 -16.24 -13.21
N VAL A 572 18.10 -16.36 -14.53
CA VAL A 572 16.78 -16.69 -15.09
C VAL A 572 16.29 -18.05 -14.60
N SER A 573 17.20 -19.01 -14.38
CA SER A 573 16.86 -20.33 -13.81
C SER A 573 16.27 -20.28 -12.40
N TYR A 574 16.44 -19.17 -11.68
CA TYR A 574 15.89 -18.92 -10.36
C TYR A 574 14.63 -18.04 -10.38
N MET A 575 14.26 -17.49 -11.55
CA MET A 575 13.20 -16.49 -11.67
C MET A 575 11.78 -17.09 -11.64
N CYS A 576 10.88 -16.35 -11.00
CA CYS A 576 9.45 -16.60 -10.93
C CYS A 576 8.70 -15.34 -11.38
N GLN A 577 7.59 -15.52 -12.08
CA GLN A 577 6.72 -14.44 -12.52
C GLN A 577 6.10 -13.69 -11.33
N TRP A 578 5.82 -12.41 -11.53
CA TRP A 578 4.95 -11.67 -10.61
C TRP A 578 3.52 -12.17 -10.77
N LYS A 579 2.95 -12.65 -9.65
CA LYS A 579 1.55 -13.05 -9.56
C LYS A 579 1.03 -12.73 -8.18
N ALA A 580 -0.09 -12.03 -8.11
CA ALA A 580 -0.75 -11.57 -6.90
C ALA A 580 -2.28 -11.56 -7.14
N THR A 581 -2.82 -12.63 -7.73
CA THR A 581 -4.23 -12.75 -8.08
C THR A 581 -5.09 -12.71 -6.82
N GLN A 582 -4.66 -13.33 -5.72
CA GLN A 582 -5.40 -13.37 -4.46
C GLN A 582 -5.61 -11.98 -3.85
N THR A 583 -4.69 -11.06 -4.11
CA THR A 583 -4.77 -9.67 -3.63
C THR A 583 -5.22 -8.69 -4.72
N ALA A 584 -5.61 -9.19 -5.91
CA ALA A 584 -6.00 -8.42 -7.08
C ALA A 584 -4.92 -7.44 -7.60
N ARG A 585 -3.64 -7.84 -7.51
CA ARG A 585 -2.48 -6.99 -7.84
C ARG A 585 -1.62 -7.49 -9.01
N ASP A 586 -2.11 -8.43 -9.81
CA ASP A 586 -1.39 -8.96 -10.98
C ASP A 586 -0.90 -7.87 -11.95
N LYS A 587 -1.74 -6.84 -12.18
CA LYS A 587 -1.42 -5.73 -13.09
C LYS A 587 -0.69 -4.55 -12.40
N ALA A 588 -0.61 -4.58 -11.08
CA ALA A 588 0.07 -3.57 -10.27
C ALA A 588 1.50 -4.02 -10.01
N ILE A 589 2.43 -3.57 -10.85
CA ILE A 589 3.82 -4.05 -10.84
C ILE A 589 4.44 -3.85 -9.44
N PRO A 590 5.26 -4.80 -8.96
CA PRO A 590 5.81 -4.71 -7.62
C PRO A 590 6.95 -3.71 -7.55
N HIS A 591 6.75 -2.66 -6.75
CA HIS A 591 7.82 -1.84 -6.24
C HIS A 591 8.16 -2.18 -4.77
N ILE A 592 7.35 -3.01 -4.11
CA ILE A 592 7.69 -3.68 -2.86
C ILE A 592 8.95 -4.54 -3.02
N LYS A 593 9.72 -4.71 -1.93
CA LYS A 593 10.80 -5.68 -1.82
C LYS A 593 10.60 -6.49 -0.56
N SER A 594 10.67 -7.81 -0.69
CA SER A 594 10.45 -8.74 0.40
C SER A 594 11.33 -9.98 0.32
N TYR A 595 11.65 -10.53 1.48
CA TYR A 595 12.49 -11.71 1.63
C TYR A 595 11.90 -12.60 2.72
N THR A 596 11.84 -13.91 2.49
CA THR A 596 11.34 -14.90 3.45
C THR A 596 11.79 -16.30 3.08
N ARG A 597 11.44 -17.30 3.90
CA ARG A 597 11.53 -18.72 3.54
C ARG A 597 10.14 -19.34 3.60
N ILE A 598 9.83 -20.22 2.65
CA ILE A 598 8.50 -20.80 2.52
C ILE A 598 8.57 -22.30 2.73
N SER A 599 7.69 -22.83 3.58
CA SER A 599 7.55 -24.27 3.82
C SER A 599 7.18 -25.03 2.54
N PRO A 600 7.57 -26.31 2.39
CA PRO A 600 7.25 -27.11 1.20
C PRO A 600 5.75 -27.22 0.90
N ASP A 601 4.88 -27.10 1.91
CA ASP A 601 3.43 -27.14 1.77
C ASP A 601 2.77 -25.75 1.55
N TYR A 602 3.59 -24.69 1.49
CA TYR A 602 3.19 -23.29 1.31
C TYR A 602 2.24 -22.76 2.39
N LYS A 603 2.30 -23.31 3.61
CA LYS A 603 1.42 -22.89 4.72
C LYS A 603 2.13 -22.03 5.75
N LYS A 604 3.45 -22.05 5.82
CA LYS A 604 4.22 -21.42 6.91
C LYS A 604 5.46 -20.69 6.42
N ILE A 605 5.81 -19.63 7.15
CA ILE A 605 7.09 -18.92 7.00
C ILE A 605 7.74 -18.74 8.38
N PRO A 606 9.07 -18.76 8.49
CA PRO A 606 9.75 -18.64 9.78
C PRO A 606 10.15 -17.21 10.14
N TRP A 607 10.12 -16.30 9.17
CA TRP A 607 10.45 -14.89 9.30
C TRP A 607 10.04 -14.17 8.02
N PHE A 608 9.86 -12.85 8.06
CA PHE A 608 9.58 -12.05 6.88
C PHE A 608 10.35 -10.73 6.95
N VAL A 609 10.83 -10.24 5.81
CA VAL A 609 11.48 -8.93 5.68
C VAL A 609 10.68 -8.08 4.71
N LEU A 610 10.32 -6.87 5.15
CA LEU A 610 9.89 -5.77 4.27
C LEU A 610 11.01 -4.72 4.24
N THR A 611 11.49 -4.32 3.08
CA THR A 611 12.65 -3.41 2.99
C THR A 611 12.64 -2.57 1.71
N SER A 612 13.43 -1.50 1.69
CA SER A 612 13.80 -0.80 0.46
C SER A 612 14.87 -1.54 -0.36
N ALA A 613 15.64 -2.44 0.26
CA ALA A 613 16.78 -3.10 -0.37
C ALA A 613 16.36 -4.02 -1.53
N ASN A 614 16.81 -3.68 -2.74
CA ASN A 614 16.73 -4.56 -3.91
C ASN A 614 17.81 -5.66 -3.85
N LEU A 615 17.68 -6.71 -4.66
CA LEU A 615 18.69 -7.78 -4.77
C LEU A 615 19.98 -7.25 -5.44
N SER A 616 20.84 -6.63 -4.64
CA SER A 616 22.09 -6.03 -5.09
C SER A 616 23.15 -5.97 -3.99
N LYS A 617 24.43 -6.03 -4.39
CA LYS A 617 25.59 -5.81 -3.49
C LYS A 617 25.59 -4.40 -2.89
N ALA A 618 25.09 -3.41 -3.62
CA ALA A 618 25.01 -2.02 -3.17
C ALA A 618 24.11 -1.86 -1.94
N ALA A 619 22.97 -2.56 -1.94
CA ALA A 619 21.97 -2.54 -0.89
C ALA A 619 22.31 -3.49 0.27
N TRP A 620 22.66 -4.74 -0.02
CA TRP A 620 22.84 -5.77 1.00
C TRP A 620 24.27 -5.87 1.54
N GLY A 621 25.26 -5.38 0.78
CA GLY A 621 26.68 -5.47 1.07
C GLY A 621 27.36 -6.67 0.43
N MET A 622 28.69 -6.63 0.41
CA MET A 622 29.55 -7.70 -0.07
C MET A 622 30.74 -7.93 0.85
N ASP A 623 31.09 -9.20 1.06
CA ASP A 623 32.26 -9.57 1.85
C ASP A 623 33.57 -9.46 1.06
N GLY A 624 34.60 -8.91 1.72
CA GLY A 624 35.97 -8.79 1.23
C GLY A 624 36.94 -8.63 2.40
N LYS A 625 37.98 -7.79 2.28
CA LYS A 625 38.82 -7.39 3.43
C LYS A 625 38.05 -6.57 4.49
N SER A 626 36.94 -5.95 4.09
CA SER A 626 35.98 -5.23 4.94
C SER A 626 34.60 -5.45 4.36
N PHE A 627 33.54 -5.36 5.18
CA PHE A 627 32.17 -5.46 4.69
C PHE A 627 31.74 -4.13 4.10
N TYR A 628 31.45 -4.10 2.80
CA TYR A 628 31.22 -2.87 2.05
C TYR A 628 29.83 -2.81 1.44
N MET A 629 29.17 -1.65 1.54
CA MET A 629 27.89 -1.34 0.90
C MET A 629 27.83 0.12 0.47
N MET A 630 26.89 0.45 -0.43
CA MET A 630 26.85 1.76 -1.11
C MET A 630 25.54 2.52 -0.90
N ASN A 631 24.49 1.87 -0.41
CA ASN A 631 23.18 2.48 -0.28
C ASN A 631 22.80 2.74 1.18
N TYR A 632 21.98 3.77 1.37
CA TYR A 632 21.10 3.83 2.53
C TYR A 632 19.85 3.02 2.23
N GLU A 633 19.57 2.03 3.07
CA GLU A 633 18.35 1.20 2.99
C GLU A 633 17.72 1.11 4.36
N ALA A 634 16.41 0.89 4.42
CA ALA A 634 15.68 0.65 5.67
C ALA A 634 14.56 -0.36 5.45
N GLY A 635 14.27 -1.13 6.50
CA GLY A 635 13.32 -2.22 6.50
C GLY A 635 13.02 -2.72 7.91
N VAL A 636 12.13 -3.70 7.99
CA VAL A 636 11.76 -4.38 9.23
C VAL A 636 11.81 -5.89 9.07
N VAL A 637 12.19 -6.59 10.14
CA VAL A 637 12.19 -8.06 10.21
C VAL A 637 11.15 -8.54 11.20
N PHE A 638 10.23 -9.37 10.72
CA PHE A 638 9.23 -10.06 11.52
C PHE A 638 9.78 -11.42 11.92
N ILE A 639 9.83 -11.68 13.23
CA ILE A 639 10.17 -12.99 13.80
C ILE A 639 8.96 -13.49 14.60
N PRO A 640 8.42 -14.69 14.30
CA PRO A 640 7.20 -15.22 14.92
C PRO A 640 7.20 -15.17 16.45
N HIS A 641 8.35 -15.45 17.07
CA HIS A 641 8.46 -15.47 18.52
C HIS A 641 8.12 -14.12 19.16
N PHE A 642 8.53 -13.01 18.54
CA PHE A 642 8.29 -11.66 19.08
C PHE A 642 6.90 -11.14 18.74
N VAL A 643 6.33 -11.57 17.62
CA VAL A 643 5.06 -11.03 17.11
C VAL A 643 3.85 -11.82 17.61
N ILE A 644 3.97 -13.15 17.68
CA ILE A 644 2.86 -14.07 17.99
C ILE A 644 3.24 -15.18 18.98
N GLY A 645 4.44 -15.16 19.56
CA GLY A 645 4.89 -16.19 20.51
C GLY A 645 5.14 -17.58 19.91
N SER A 646 5.13 -17.72 18.58
CA SER A 646 5.29 -19.00 17.86
C SER A 646 6.68 -19.14 17.22
N THR A 647 6.95 -20.26 16.54
CA THR A 647 8.16 -20.48 15.72
C THR A 647 7.96 -20.12 14.25
N THR A 648 6.71 -20.08 13.77
CA THR A 648 6.36 -19.82 12.36
C THR A 648 5.09 -18.98 12.28
N PHE A 649 4.94 -18.21 11.20
CA PHE A 649 3.70 -17.53 10.85
C PHE A 649 2.86 -18.41 9.91
N PRO A 650 1.53 -18.50 10.11
CA PRO A 650 0.65 -19.08 9.11
C PRO A 650 0.48 -18.14 7.91
N ILE A 651 0.55 -18.65 6.68
CA ILE A 651 0.40 -17.86 5.43
C ILE A 651 -0.76 -18.35 4.55
N LYS A 652 -1.55 -19.33 5.00
CA LYS A 652 -2.67 -19.90 4.25
C LYS A 652 -4.00 -19.83 4.99
N GLU A 653 -4.03 -20.26 6.23
CA GLU A 653 -5.23 -20.34 7.08
C GLU A 653 -4.90 -19.83 8.48
N GLU A 654 -5.90 -19.31 9.20
CA GLU A 654 -5.74 -18.88 10.59
C GLU A 654 -5.42 -20.09 11.48
N GLU A 655 -4.43 -19.97 12.37
CA GLU A 655 -4.01 -21.05 13.29
C GLU A 655 -4.09 -20.53 14.74
N ASP A 656 -4.86 -21.18 15.62
CA ASP A 656 -4.97 -20.84 17.05
C ASP A 656 -5.26 -19.35 17.35
N GLY A 657 -6.12 -18.72 16.53
CA GLY A 657 -6.46 -17.29 16.65
C GLY A 657 -5.39 -16.33 16.11
N VAL A 658 -4.30 -16.87 15.54
CA VAL A 658 -3.27 -16.10 14.85
C VAL A 658 -3.69 -15.86 13.40
N PRO A 659 -3.90 -14.59 12.97
CA PRO A 659 -4.30 -14.29 11.61
C PRO A 659 -3.20 -14.66 10.61
N VAL A 660 -3.62 -14.92 9.37
CA VAL A 660 -2.72 -15.18 8.24
C VAL A 660 -1.77 -14.00 8.03
N PHE A 661 -0.48 -14.28 7.96
CA PHE A 661 0.54 -13.28 7.61
C PHE A 661 0.38 -12.86 6.15
N PRO A 662 0.25 -11.55 5.86
CA PRO A 662 -0.06 -11.09 4.52
C PRO A 662 1.18 -11.13 3.62
N ILE A 663 1.29 -12.15 2.77
CA ILE A 663 2.30 -12.24 1.70
C ILE A 663 1.81 -11.45 0.47
N PRO A 664 2.66 -10.63 -0.19
CA PRO A 664 2.22 -9.76 -1.29
C PRO A 664 1.99 -10.47 -2.64
N TYR A 665 2.28 -11.76 -2.75
CA TYR A 665 2.23 -12.55 -3.97
C TYR A 665 1.60 -13.93 -3.72
N ASP A 666 1.16 -14.58 -4.80
CA ASP A 666 0.51 -15.89 -4.75
C ASP A 666 1.52 -17.03 -4.52
N LEU A 667 1.04 -18.10 -3.88
CA LEU A 667 1.77 -19.37 -3.72
C LEU A 667 0.92 -20.54 -4.25
N PRO A 668 1.54 -21.60 -4.84
CA PRO A 668 2.97 -21.73 -5.13
C PRO A 668 3.45 -20.73 -6.19
N LEU A 669 4.75 -20.42 -6.17
CA LEU A 669 5.36 -19.49 -7.12
C LEU A 669 5.31 -20.06 -8.54
N THR A 670 5.03 -19.19 -9.52
CA THR A 670 5.02 -19.55 -10.94
C THR A 670 6.41 -19.33 -11.52
N ARG A 671 7.14 -20.40 -11.83
CA ARG A 671 8.45 -20.34 -12.48
C ARG A 671 8.35 -19.71 -13.87
N TYR A 672 9.41 -19.04 -14.31
CA TYR A 672 9.55 -18.65 -15.71
C TYR A 672 9.51 -19.88 -16.61
N THR A 673 8.84 -19.78 -17.76
CA THR A 673 8.92 -20.79 -18.82
C THR A 673 10.14 -20.54 -19.71
N SER A 674 10.39 -21.43 -20.68
CA SER A 674 11.46 -21.24 -21.69
C SER A 674 11.28 -19.99 -22.55
N GLU A 675 10.04 -19.48 -22.65
CA GLU A 675 9.68 -18.31 -23.45
C GLU A 675 9.70 -17.01 -22.65
N ASP A 676 9.71 -17.10 -21.31
CA ASP A 676 9.74 -15.92 -20.44
C ASP A 676 11.11 -15.23 -20.50
N GLN A 677 11.08 -13.90 -20.54
CA GLN A 677 12.26 -13.05 -20.40
C GLN A 677 12.03 -12.06 -19.27
N PRO A 678 13.05 -11.72 -18.45
CA PRO A 678 12.91 -10.68 -17.46
C PRO A 678 12.66 -9.33 -18.14
N PHE A 679 11.84 -8.48 -17.53
CA PHE A 679 11.74 -7.10 -17.99
C PHE A 679 13.08 -6.37 -17.82
N VAL A 680 13.58 -5.74 -18.89
CA VAL A 680 14.77 -4.88 -18.85
C VAL A 680 14.41 -3.45 -19.31
N ALA A 681 14.94 -2.44 -18.64
CA ALA A 681 14.55 -1.04 -18.85
C ALA A 681 14.82 -0.52 -20.27
N ASP A 682 15.76 -1.14 -21.00
CA ASP A 682 16.12 -0.80 -22.38
C ASP A 682 14.95 -0.98 -23.37
N PHE A 683 13.82 -1.61 -22.98
CA PHE A 683 12.59 -1.63 -23.78
C PHE A 683 12.02 -0.23 -24.07
N PHE A 684 12.33 0.79 -23.28
CA PHE A 684 11.93 2.18 -23.57
C PHE A 684 12.85 2.88 -24.58
N SER A 685 13.96 2.25 -24.97
CA SER A 685 14.93 2.79 -25.92
C SER A 685 14.90 2.12 -27.29
N MET A 686 14.06 1.10 -27.45
CA MET A 686 13.67 0.49 -28.73
C MET A 686 12.36 1.10 -29.20
#